data_AF-A0A8T9B6I4-F1
#
_entry.id   AF-A0A8T9B6I4-F1
#
_cell.length_a   1.000
_cell.length_b   1.000
_cell.length_c   1.000
_cell.angle_alpha   90.00
_cell.angle_beta   90.00
_cell.angle_gamma   90.00
#
_symmetry.space_group_name_H-M   'P 1'
#
loop_
_entity.id
_entity.type
_entity.pdbx_description
1 polymer ?
#
loop_
_entity_poly.entity_id
_entity_poly.type
_entity_poly.pdbx_seq_one_letter_code
_entity_poly.pdbx_strand_id
1 'polypeptide(L)'
;MDPVTVAKAGPSEFTAPERSTRQRRSRVILVIGKLVLGLFFLALTYKGLIRIFDDRNGRFWSWDAQQNSDEHEQSRGSQYLLGVGKADITGPVVEINMMGYADPKQVGSGLRQRLYSRAFIVGDLKNPEDRFIYLVLDTQSGDTAVRYGILEDLAKLGGDYAVYGQHNVAVTGTHSHSGPGAWLNYLLPQITSKGFDKQSYRAIVDGAVLSIQRAHSSLQPGTLTVGSTKVFGANINRSLYAYLANPKSERTKYNASAEDDGTVEKTLTLLKFQRASDGKSTGVLTWFPTHGTAMLGNNTLISGDNKGVAADLFEKSFSPEDDVAEGFVAGFSQANVGDTSPNVLGAWCEDEIGGECSFENSTCSDGKSQYCHARGPFFRTKDNGASSCFEIGKRQFQPARALYDVLDQNGTPVTGSSVKSFHTFQDMSNFSFPLANGSYVNTCPAALGYSFAAGTSDGPGAFDFTQNDPNAPNASPVWRVVSGLIKEPSEHQKRCHFPKPILLDVGEITSPYLWTPNVVDVQVLRVGQLVIIVSPGEATTMSGRRWKEAVHDSAASLALSGSDVDPVVVIGGPANSYAHYIATPEEYGIQRYEGASTLYGPYTLNAYINLTLTYLPHLSPSARTKPAPGPAPPNNVNRSLSFITGVIYDGKPLFKSYGDVKEDIKASYSTGSAVKVTFIGANPRNNLRLEQTFAAVEKLDSEDGNWKRVRDDSDWSLVFNWKKISEVLGTSEVEVVWETEEWVEKGEYRIKYYGDSKSVGGAITAFEGTSGTFTLV
;
A
#
# COMPACT_ATOMS: atom_id res chain seq x y z
N MET A 1 -43.58 16.16 -72.01
CA MET A 1 -43.84 17.58 -71.68
C MET A 1 -45.34 17.68 -71.36
N ASP A 2 -45.70 18.25 -70.20
CA ASP A 2 -46.96 18.91 -69.74
C ASP A 2 -48.32 18.49 -70.34
N PRO A 3 -49.48 18.55 -69.60
CA PRO A 3 -49.94 19.70 -68.79
C PRO A 3 -50.98 19.43 -67.64
N VAL A 4 -51.65 20.49 -67.11
CA VAL A 4 -53.09 20.59 -66.66
C VAL A 4 -53.57 20.29 -65.18
N THR A 5 -54.00 21.37 -64.49
CA THR A 5 -55.23 21.70 -63.66
C THR A 5 -55.73 21.01 -62.35
N VAL A 6 -56.03 21.87 -61.34
CA VAL A 6 -57.30 22.15 -60.57
C VAL A 6 -57.83 21.26 -59.41
N ALA A 7 -57.74 21.83 -58.18
CA ALA A 7 -58.75 22.17 -57.12
C ALA A 7 -59.57 21.18 -56.22
N LYS A 8 -59.86 21.73 -55.00
CA LYS A 8 -61.00 21.54 -54.04
C LYS A 8 -61.00 20.26 -53.17
N ALA A 9 -61.59 20.16 -51.96
CA ALA A 9 -62.21 21.03 -50.94
C ALA A 9 -62.50 20.14 -49.69
N GLY A 10 -62.82 20.73 -48.53
CA GLY A 10 -63.35 20.02 -47.34
C GLY A 10 -64.82 19.56 -47.48
N PRO A 11 -65.41 18.94 -46.43
CA PRO A 11 -66.52 19.57 -45.67
C PRO A 11 -66.37 19.35 -44.13
N SER A 12 -66.72 20.29 -43.23
CA SER A 12 -68.04 20.56 -42.56
C SER A 12 -68.70 19.28 -41.97
N GLU A 13 -69.18 19.16 -40.72
CA GLU A 13 -70.10 20.01 -39.95
C GLU A 13 -70.12 19.64 -38.44
N PHE A 14 -70.61 20.61 -37.65
CA PHE A 14 -71.35 20.56 -36.38
C PHE A 14 -71.78 19.19 -35.78
N THR A 15 -71.66 19.07 -34.45
CA THR A 15 -72.83 19.04 -33.52
C THR A 15 -72.39 18.93 -32.05
N ALA A 16 -72.95 19.81 -31.22
CA ALA A 16 -73.16 19.58 -29.79
C ALA A 16 -74.65 19.19 -29.61
N PRO A 17 -74.97 18.35 -28.62
CA PRO A 17 -76.03 18.72 -27.68
C PRO A 17 -75.60 18.37 -26.23
N GLU A 18 -75.76 19.30 -25.29
CA GLU A 18 -76.95 19.58 -24.50
C GLU A 18 -77.17 18.65 -23.28
N ARG A 19 -77.29 19.35 -22.15
CA ARG A 19 -77.63 18.94 -20.78
C ARG A 19 -78.73 17.86 -20.70
N SER A 20 -78.59 16.98 -19.72
CA SER A 20 -79.75 16.60 -18.89
C SER A 20 -79.40 16.54 -17.41
N THR A 21 -80.24 17.23 -16.64
CA THR A 21 -80.32 17.23 -15.20
C THR A 21 -81.23 16.12 -14.69
N ARG A 22 -80.94 15.66 -13.47
CA ARG A 22 -81.86 15.38 -12.34
C ARG A 22 -82.08 13.91 -11.92
N GLN A 23 -81.90 13.75 -10.59
CA GLN A 23 -82.46 12.76 -9.66
C GLN A 23 -81.87 11.34 -9.73
N ARG A 24 -81.55 10.66 -8.62
CA ARG A 24 -82.19 10.70 -7.30
C ARG A 24 -81.23 10.17 -6.21
N ARG A 25 -81.36 10.78 -5.04
CA ARG A 25 -80.85 10.40 -3.72
C ARG A 25 -80.71 8.89 -3.50
N SER A 26 -79.61 8.46 -2.87
CA SER A 26 -79.64 7.83 -1.54
C SER A 26 -78.24 7.42 -1.08
N ARG A 27 -77.86 7.96 0.09
CA ARG A 27 -77.02 7.38 1.16
C ARG A 27 -75.98 8.36 1.68
N VAL A 28 -76.52 9.27 2.50
CA VAL A 28 -75.86 9.76 3.71
C VAL A 28 -75.52 8.55 4.58
N ILE A 29 -74.50 8.71 5.43
CA ILE A 29 -74.00 7.74 6.43
C ILE A 29 -72.91 6.78 5.90
N LEU A 30 -71.79 7.32 5.40
CA LEU A 30 -70.48 6.65 5.56
C LEU A 30 -69.25 7.57 5.36
N VAL A 31 -69.36 8.88 5.63
CA VAL A 31 -68.24 9.82 5.40
C VAL A 31 -67.87 10.66 6.64
N ILE A 32 -68.73 10.75 7.67
CA ILE A 32 -68.40 11.51 8.88
C ILE A 32 -67.64 10.65 9.92
N GLY A 33 -67.75 9.32 9.86
CA GLY A 33 -66.98 8.40 10.72
C GLY A 33 -65.52 8.17 10.28
N LYS A 34 -65.17 8.51 9.03
CA LYS A 34 -63.80 8.37 8.51
C LYS A 34 -62.96 9.66 8.61
N LEU A 35 -63.59 10.80 8.89
CA LEU A 35 -62.89 12.07 9.11
C LEU A 35 -62.45 12.27 10.58
N VAL A 36 -63.08 11.59 11.55
CA VAL A 36 -62.70 11.67 12.97
C VAL A 36 -61.63 10.62 13.36
N LEU A 37 -61.57 9.47 12.69
CA LEU A 37 -60.44 8.53 12.85
C LEU A 37 -59.19 8.97 12.07
N GLY A 38 -59.33 9.74 10.99
CA GLY A 38 -58.21 10.27 10.21
C GLY A 38 -57.44 11.39 10.92
N LEU A 39 -58.12 12.21 11.73
CA LEU A 39 -57.49 13.30 12.48
C LEU A 39 -56.83 12.84 13.80
N PHE A 40 -57.27 11.70 14.37
CA PHE A 40 -56.62 11.12 15.55
C PHE A 40 -55.36 10.32 15.19
N PHE A 41 -55.32 9.70 14.01
CA PHE A 41 -54.11 9.05 13.50
C PHE A 41 -53.05 10.06 13.00
N LEU A 42 -53.45 11.24 12.53
CA LEU A 42 -52.52 12.31 12.18
C LEU A 42 -51.87 12.98 13.40
N ALA A 43 -52.55 13.01 14.55
CA ALA A 43 -52.01 13.62 15.78
C ALA A 43 -51.05 12.68 16.55
N LEU A 44 -51.20 11.36 16.40
CA LEU A 44 -50.28 10.37 16.99
C LEU A 44 -49.04 10.13 16.12
N THR A 45 -49.12 10.31 14.80
CA THR A 45 -47.92 10.31 13.94
C THR A 45 -47.15 11.63 13.99
N TYR A 46 -47.80 12.77 14.31
CA TYR A 46 -47.12 14.05 14.50
C TYR A 46 -46.27 14.11 15.78
N LYS A 47 -46.66 13.42 16.87
CA LYS A 47 -45.82 13.27 18.07
C LYS A 47 -44.70 12.21 17.92
N GLY A 48 -44.81 11.29 16.97
CA GLY A 48 -43.74 10.35 16.60
C GLY A 48 -42.75 10.91 15.57
N LEU A 49 -43.19 11.82 14.69
CA LEU A 49 -42.35 12.47 13.68
C LEU A 49 -41.58 13.69 14.21
N ILE A 50 -42.00 14.31 15.31
CA ILE A 50 -41.20 15.31 16.05
C ILE A 50 -40.02 14.65 16.82
N ARG A 51 -39.91 13.32 16.83
CA ARG A 51 -38.71 12.59 17.29
C ARG A 51 -37.83 12.01 16.16
N ILE A 52 -38.20 12.23 14.90
CA ILE A 52 -37.45 11.70 13.73
C ILE A 52 -37.06 12.81 12.73
N PHE A 53 -37.56 14.05 12.91
CA PHE A 53 -37.19 15.21 12.10
C PHE A 53 -36.63 16.37 12.93
N ASP A 54 -35.79 16.06 13.93
CA ASP A 54 -34.97 17.05 14.65
C ASP A 54 -33.47 16.63 14.69
N ASP A 55 -32.98 16.07 13.58
CA ASP A 55 -31.56 15.73 13.40
C ASP A 55 -31.01 16.24 12.04
N ARG A 56 -31.64 17.31 11.52
CA ARG A 56 -31.22 18.02 10.29
C ARG A 56 -31.15 19.54 10.47
N ASN A 57 -30.68 19.98 11.63
CA ASN A 57 -30.05 21.29 11.74
C ASN A 57 -28.58 21.05 12.00
N GLY A 58 -27.73 21.61 11.13
CA GLY A 58 -26.28 21.42 11.17
C GLY A 58 -25.75 21.60 12.58
N ARG A 59 -25.10 20.56 13.10
CA ARG A 59 -24.25 20.66 14.27
C ARG A 59 -23.12 21.61 13.91
N PHE A 60 -23.34 22.88 14.23
CA PHE A 60 -22.26 23.80 14.53
C PHE A 60 -21.48 23.15 15.69
N TRP A 61 -20.27 22.68 15.40
CA TRP A 61 -19.38 22.09 16.40
C TRP A 61 -18.87 23.20 17.32
N SER A 62 -19.66 23.61 18.31
CA SER A 62 -19.14 24.41 19.43
C SER A 62 -18.68 23.46 20.53
N TRP A 63 -17.38 23.19 20.55
CA TRP A 63 -16.73 22.56 21.69
C TRP A 63 -16.49 23.62 22.75
N ASP A 64 -17.27 23.60 23.83
CA ASP A 64 -16.91 24.33 25.05
C ASP A 64 -15.77 23.58 25.73
N ALA A 65 -14.54 23.98 25.39
CA ALA A 65 -13.35 23.61 26.14
C ALA A 65 -13.47 24.25 27.54
N GLN A 66 -13.79 23.43 28.54
CA GLN A 66 -13.73 23.84 29.93
C GLN A 66 -12.26 24.07 30.28
N GLN A 67 -11.83 25.34 30.22
CA GLN A 67 -10.55 25.82 30.71
C GLN A 67 -10.43 25.52 32.21
N ASN A 68 -9.74 24.43 32.55
CA ASN A 68 -9.18 24.23 33.88
C ASN A 68 -8.15 23.10 33.83
N SER A 69 -6.92 23.41 33.38
CA SER A 69 -5.64 22.92 33.96
C SER A 69 -4.45 23.15 33.02
N ASP A 70 -3.92 24.38 32.96
CA ASP A 70 -2.73 24.71 32.16
C ASP A 70 -1.45 23.96 32.61
N GLU A 71 -1.43 23.37 33.82
CA GLU A 71 -0.29 22.57 34.32
C GLU A 71 -0.37 21.07 33.98
N HIS A 72 -1.56 20.51 33.72
CA HIS A 72 -1.71 19.08 33.38
C HIS A 72 -1.64 18.82 31.86
N GLU A 73 -2.02 19.78 31.01
CA GLU A 73 -1.93 19.68 29.55
C GLU A 73 -0.47 19.63 29.04
N GLN A 74 0.48 20.29 29.72
CA GLN A 74 1.88 20.29 29.28
C GLN A 74 2.58 18.92 29.42
N SER A 75 2.16 18.06 30.36
CA SER A 75 2.79 16.75 30.57
C SER A 75 2.34 15.66 29.59
N ARG A 76 1.20 15.84 28.90
CA ARG A 76 0.61 14.83 28.00
C ARG A 76 0.64 15.21 26.51
N GLY A 77 1.19 16.37 26.17
CA GLY A 77 1.22 16.89 24.79
C GLY A 77 -0.08 17.57 24.36
N SER A 78 -0.11 18.06 23.12
CA SER A 78 -1.32 18.69 22.57
C SER A 78 -2.32 17.64 22.09
N GLN A 79 -3.61 17.98 22.11
CA GLN A 79 -4.66 17.12 21.57
C GLN A 79 -4.92 17.38 20.08
N TYR A 80 -5.28 16.33 19.36
CA TYR A 80 -5.58 16.30 17.93
C TYR A 80 -6.87 15.49 17.68
N LEU A 81 -7.48 15.69 16.52
CA LEU A 81 -8.53 14.81 16.02
C LEU A 81 -7.89 13.59 15.35
N LEU A 82 -8.04 12.42 15.95
CA LEU A 82 -7.35 11.19 15.56
C LEU A 82 -8.33 10.12 15.11
N GLY A 83 -8.01 9.42 14.03
CA GLY A 83 -8.79 8.29 13.52
C GLY A 83 -7.89 7.22 12.91
N VAL A 84 -8.25 5.95 13.10
CA VAL A 84 -7.52 4.79 12.58
C VAL A 84 -8.46 3.78 11.95
N GLY A 85 -8.01 3.10 10.89
CA GLY A 85 -8.81 2.10 10.19
C GLY A 85 -7.96 1.12 9.41
N LYS A 86 -8.43 -0.12 9.31
CA LYS A 86 -7.80 -1.21 8.55
C LYS A 86 -8.83 -1.83 7.63
N ALA A 87 -8.44 -2.20 6.41
CA ALA A 87 -9.30 -2.95 5.48
C ALA A 87 -8.47 -3.79 4.51
N ASP A 88 -9.03 -4.89 4.02
CA ASP A 88 -8.44 -5.83 3.08
C ASP A 88 -8.29 -5.20 1.69
N ILE A 89 -7.10 -5.34 1.11
CA ILE A 89 -6.76 -4.91 -0.26
C ILE A 89 -6.24 -6.07 -1.11
N THR A 90 -6.44 -7.31 -0.66
CA THR A 90 -5.92 -8.52 -1.31
C THR A 90 -6.52 -8.67 -2.71
N GLY A 91 -5.71 -8.40 -3.73
CA GLY A 91 -6.07 -8.61 -5.13
C GLY A 91 -6.11 -10.10 -5.53
N PRO A 92 -6.12 -10.38 -6.84
CA PRO A 92 -6.04 -11.74 -7.38
C PRO A 92 -4.88 -12.55 -6.81
N VAL A 93 -5.18 -13.64 -6.08
CA VAL A 93 -4.14 -14.50 -5.48
C VAL A 93 -3.58 -15.55 -6.43
N VAL A 94 -4.13 -15.65 -7.65
CA VAL A 94 -3.66 -16.58 -8.69
C VAL A 94 -3.55 -15.92 -10.05
N GLU A 95 -2.70 -16.48 -10.92
CA GLU A 95 -2.60 -16.19 -12.36
C GLU A 95 -2.25 -14.75 -12.76
N ILE A 96 -2.08 -13.85 -11.79
CA ILE A 96 -1.55 -12.51 -11.97
C ILE A 96 -0.08 -12.51 -11.55
N ASN A 97 0.76 -11.87 -12.35
CA ASN A 97 2.17 -11.67 -12.01
C ASN A 97 2.30 -10.83 -10.73
N MET A 98 3.25 -11.17 -9.87
CA MET A 98 3.53 -10.37 -8.68
C MET A 98 4.29 -9.09 -9.04
N MET A 99 4.08 -8.03 -8.27
CA MET A 99 4.78 -6.76 -8.47
C MET A 99 6.04 -6.69 -7.62
N GLY A 100 7.16 -6.31 -8.22
CA GLY A 100 8.44 -6.11 -7.51
C GLY A 100 9.62 -6.62 -8.31
N TYR A 101 9.82 -7.94 -8.33
CA TYR A 101 10.99 -8.59 -8.94
C TYR A 101 11.07 -8.50 -10.46
N ALA A 102 10.01 -8.07 -11.13
CA ALA A 102 9.95 -7.97 -12.59
C ALA A 102 10.20 -9.32 -13.32
N ASP A 103 9.98 -10.46 -12.66
CA ASP A 103 10.07 -11.79 -13.25
C ASP A 103 8.70 -12.21 -13.84
N PRO A 104 8.57 -12.39 -15.17
CA PRO A 104 7.31 -12.83 -15.78
C PRO A 104 6.87 -14.24 -15.37
N LYS A 105 7.74 -15.04 -14.73
CA LYS A 105 7.41 -16.36 -14.19
C LYS A 105 6.85 -16.31 -12.77
N GLN A 106 7.04 -15.21 -12.05
CA GLN A 106 6.51 -15.04 -10.70
C GLN A 106 5.01 -14.72 -10.75
N VAL A 107 4.20 -15.78 -10.86
CA VAL A 107 2.74 -15.68 -11.01
C VAL A 107 2.08 -16.26 -9.78
N GLY A 108 1.08 -15.57 -9.25
CA GLY A 108 0.34 -16.00 -8.07
C GLY A 108 -0.21 -17.43 -8.22
N SER A 109 -0.09 -18.20 -7.14
CA SER A 109 -0.59 -19.57 -7.02
C SER A 109 -1.37 -19.78 -5.71
N GLY A 110 -1.60 -18.74 -4.93
CA GLY A 110 -2.21 -18.86 -3.62
C GLY A 110 -1.95 -17.68 -2.70
N LEU A 111 -2.27 -17.88 -1.42
CA LEU A 111 -2.25 -16.87 -0.38
C LEU A 111 -1.60 -17.45 0.87
N ARG A 112 -0.69 -16.68 1.48
CA ARG A 112 -0.10 -16.96 2.78
C ARG A 112 -0.50 -15.93 3.83
N GLN A 113 -0.70 -14.68 3.41
CA GLN A 113 -1.18 -13.61 4.29
C GLN A 113 -1.99 -12.61 3.47
N ARG A 114 -3.17 -12.25 3.97
CA ARG A 114 -3.96 -11.13 3.45
C ARG A 114 -3.16 -9.81 3.48
N LEU A 115 -3.44 -8.96 2.50
CA LEU A 115 -2.85 -7.64 2.35
C LEU A 115 -3.83 -6.59 2.88
N TYR A 116 -3.34 -5.58 3.61
CA TYR A 116 -4.21 -4.55 4.19
C TYR A 116 -3.81 -3.12 3.82
N SER A 117 -4.81 -2.26 3.74
CA SER A 117 -4.67 -0.82 3.87
C SER A 117 -4.87 -0.44 5.34
N ARG A 118 -3.92 0.31 5.89
CA ARG A 118 -3.99 0.89 7.24
C ARG A 118 -3.96 2.41 7.14
N ALA A 119 -5.04 3.04 7.56
CA ALA A 119 -5.26 4.48 7.47
C ALA A 119 -5.09 5.17 8.82
N PHE A 120 -4.34 6.27 8.84
CA PHE A 120 -4.13 7.14 9.99
C PHE A 120 -4.56 8.55 9.63
N ILE A 121 -5.57 9.06 10.32
CA ILE A 121 -6.08 10.43 10.15
C ILE A 121 -5.64 11.26 11.35
N VAL A 122 -5.04 12.40 11.06
CA VAL A 122 -4.62 13.39 12.07
C VAL A 122 -5.15 14.75 11.64
N GLY A 123 -5.90 15.41 12.52
CA GLY A 123 -6.49 16.72 12.27
C GLY A 123 -6.33 17.69 13.43
N ASP A 124 -6.35 18.98 13.14
CA ASP A 124 -6.40 20.05 14.13
C ASP A 124 -7.80 20.06 14.80
N LEU A 125 -7.86 20.11 16.12
CA LEU A 125 -9.13 20.11 16.85
C LEU A 125 -9.95 21.40 16.66
N LYS A 126 -9.27 22.54 16.53
CA LYS A 126 -9.89 23.87 16.38
C LYS A 126 -10.24 24.14 14.93
N ASN A 127 -9.45 23.63 13.99
CA ASN A 127 -9.68 23.73 12.55
C ASN A 127 -9.73 22.33 11.92
N PRO A 128 -10.83 21.57 12.08
CA PRO A 128 -10.87 20.18 11.61
C PRO A 128 -10.61 19.99 10.11
N GLU A 129 -10.74 21.02 9.27
CA GLU A 129 -10.37 20.96 7.85
C GLU A 129 -8.85 20.85 7.62
N ASP A 130 -8.05 21.33 8.57
CA ASP A 130 -6.61 21.13 8.63
C ASP A 130 -6.34 19.70 9.13
N ARG A 131 -6.46 18.72 8.23
CA ARG A 131 -6.18 17.31 8.52
C ARG A 131 -5.47 16.64 7.37
N PHE A 132 -4.79 15.53 7.64
CA PHE A 132 -4.22 14.64 6.64
C PHE A 132 -4.54 13.18 6.90
N ILE A 133 -4.41 12.38 5.85
CA ILE A 133 -4.43 10.92 5.86
C ILE A 133 -3.04 10.42 5.47
N TYR A 134 -2.48 9.52 6.28
CA TYR A 134 -1.33 8.70 5.91
C TYR A 134 -1.78 7.24 5.77
N LEU A 135 -1.69 6.68 4.57
CA LEU A 135 -1.98 5.28 4.31
C LEU A 135 -0.70 4.45 4.27
N VAL A 136 -0.73 3.28 4.91
CA VAL A 136 0.25 2.19 4.74
C VAL A 136 -0.46 1.03 4.06
N LEU A 137 -0.12 0.78 2.80
CA LEU A 137 -0.67 -0.31 1.99
C LEU A 137 0.32 -1.47 1.94
N ASP A 138 -0.14 -2.70 2.14
CA ASP A 138 0.64 -3.92 1.88
C ASP A 138 0.83 -4.18 0.37
N THR A 139 1.39 -3.20 -0.34
CA THR A 139 1.68 -3.18 -1.78
C THR A 139 3.14 -2.83 -2.03
N GLN A 140 3.61 -3.00 -3.26
CA GLN A 140 4.97 -2.59 -3.66
C GLN A 140 5.19 -1.08 -3.51
N SER A 141 4.18 -0.26 -3.76
CA SER A 141 4.30 1.20 -3.67
C SER A 141 2.91 1.83 -3.58
N GLY A 142 2.86 3.12 -3.24
CA GLY A 142 1.78 3.96 -3.75
C GLY A 142 1.93 4.20 -5.25
N ASP A 143 0.85 4.56 -5.95
CA ASP A 143 0.90 4.82 -7.39
C ASP A 143 -0.17 5.81 -7.84
N THR A 144 0.14 6.54 -8.92
CA THR A 144 -0.68 7.62 -9.47
C THR A 144 -2.11 7.14 -9.78
N ALA A 145 -2.29 5.94 -10.35
CA ALA A 145 -3.60 5.40 -10.68
C ALA A 145 -4.39 5.07 -9.42
N VAL A 146 -3.74 4.42 -8.44
CA VAL A 146 -4.36 4.06 -7.15
C VAL A 146 -4.77 5.32 -6.39
N ARG A 147 -3.89 6.32 -6.32
CA ARG A 147 -4.17 7.59 -5.65
C ARG A 147 -5.31 8.35 -6.33
N TYR A 148 -5.35 8.42 -7.66
CA TYR A 148 -6.49 8.99 -8.37
C TYR A 148 -7.79 8.24 -8.05
N GLY A 149 -7.77 6.90 -8.06
CA GLY A 149 -8.94 6.09 -7.72
C GLY A 149 -9.47 6.39 -6.32
N ILE A 150 -8.59 6.42 -5.32
CA ILE A 150 -8.95 6.74 -3.93
C ILE A 150 -9.57 8.15 -3.86
N LEU A 151 -8.93 9.16 -4.44
CA LEU A 151 -9.44 10.54 -4.40
C LEU A 151 -10.78 10.71 -5.13
N GLU A 152 -10.94 10.06 -6.28
CA GLU A 152 -12.19 10.06 -7.04
C GLU A 152 -13.34 9.40 -6.26
N ASP A 153 -13.07 8.29 -5.57
CA ASP A 153 -14.09 7.56 -4.82
C ASP A 153 -14.42 8.22 -3.48
N LEU A 154 -13.44 8.81 -2.79
CA LEU A 154 -13.70 9.68 -1.64
C LEU A 154 -14.58 10.88 -2.02
N ALA A 155 -14.31 11.52 -3.16
CA ALA A 155 -15.13 12.63 -3.64
C ALA A 155 -16.59 12.20 -3.91
N LYS A 156 -16.82 10.96 -4.35
CA LYS A 156 -18.18 10.40 -4.58
C LYS A 156 -18.94 10.13 -3.28
N LEU A 157 -18.24 9.88 -2.16
CA LEU A 157 -18.89 9.74 -0.84
C LEU A 157 -19.52 11.07 -0.37
N GLY A 158 -19.01 12.21 -0.86
CA GLY A 158 -19.57 13.55 -0.62
C GLY A 158 -19.25 14.13 0.76
N GLY A 159 -19.89 15.26 1.08
CA GLY A 159 -19.94 15.92 2.40
C GLY A 159 -18.71 15.76 3.28
N ASP A 160 -18.80 14.80 4.21
CA ASP A 160 -17.80 14.54 5.26
C ASP A 160 -16.41 14.12 4.74
N TYR A 161 -16.34 13.65 3.49
CA TYR A 161 -15.11 13.24 2.83
C TYR A 161 -14.51 14.32 1.91
N ALA A 162 -15.21 15.44 1.69
CA ALA A 162 -14.76 16.50 0.80
C ALA A 162 -13.47 17.21 1.26
N VAL A 163 -13.14 17.08 2.55
CA VAL A 163 -11.88 17.55 3.13
C VAL A 163 -10.66 16.82 2.58
N TYR A 164 -10.82 15.58 2.08
CA TYR A 164 -9.73 14.76 1.58
C TYR A 164 -9.48 15.00 0.09
N GLY A 165 -8.27 15.46 -0.24
CA GLY A 165 -7.85 15.77 -1.60
C GLY A 165 -6.35 15.59 -1.81
N GLN A 166 -5.85 16.07 -2.96
CA GLN A 166 -4.43 15.98 -3.33
C GLN A 166 -3.49 16.51 -2.23
N HIS A 167 -3.88 17.60 -1.58
CA HIS A 167 -3.06 18.27 -0.57
C HIS A 167 -2.83 17.50 0.73
N ASN A 168 -3.65 16.51 1.06
CA ASN A 168 -3.65 15.92 2.39
C ASN A 168 -3.87 14.40 2.44
N VAL A 169 -3.87 13.70 1.31
CA VAL A 169 -3.89 12.23 1.27
C VAL A 169 -2.53 11.75 0.77
N ALA A 170 -1.81 11.01 1.62
CA ALA A 170 -0.56 10.32 1.30
C ALA A 170 -0.81 8.81 1.20
N VAL A 171 -0.40 8.22 0.08
CA VAL A 171 -0.60 6.79 -0.21
C VAL A 171 0.76 6.11 -0.24
N THR A 172 1.16 5.38 0.80
CA THR A 172 2.48 4.73 0.88
C THR A 172 2.37 3.22 0.80
N GLY A 173 3.35 2.56 0.19
CA GLY A 173 3.45 1.09 0.19
C GLY A 173 4.44 0.58 1.23
N THR A 174 4.20 -0.61 1.78
CA THR A 174 5.20 -1.34 2.58
C THR A 174 6.33 -1.91 1.73
N HIS A 175 6.22 -1.77 0.41
CA HIS A 175 7.17 -2.28 -0.56
C HIS A 175 7.32 -3.81 -0.53
N SER A 176 6.20 -4.52 -0.35
CA SER A 176 6.13 -5.98 -0.54
C SER A 176 6.28 -6.34 -2.01
N HIS A 177 7.18 -7.29 -2.30
CA HIS A 177 7.37 -7.90 -3.63
C HIS A 177 6.55 -9.18 -3.81
N SER A 178 5.64 -9.48 -2.86
CA SER A 178 4.76 -10.66 -2.87
C SER A 178 3.27 -10.30 -2.95
N GLY A 179 2.94 -9.11 -3.45
CA GLY A 179 1.57 -8.70 -3.78
C GLY A 179 1.25 -8.90 -5.27
N PRO A 180 -0.03 -9.02 -5.66
CA PRO A 180 -0.38 -9.10 -7.08
C PRO A 180 -0.09 -7.78 -7.78
N GLY A 181 0.39 -7.84 -9.03
CA GLY A 181 0.69 -6.68 -9.86
C GLY A 181 -0.47 -6.23 -10.75
N ALA A 182 -0.13 -5.61 -11.88
CA ALA A 182 -1.05 -5.11 -12.90
C ALA A 182 -1.97 -3.94 -12.49
N TRP A 183 -1.53 -3.02 -11.61
CA TRP A 183 -2.35 -1.87 -11.17
C TRP A 183 -1.64 -0.51 -11.30
N LEU A 184 -0.38 -0.48 -11.71
CA LEU A 184 0.43 0.73 -11.84
C LEU A 184 -0.01 1.59 -13.02
N ASN A 185 0.15 2.92 -12.94
CA ASN A 185 -0.35 3.85 -13.95
C ASN A 185 0.45 3.85 -15.27
N TYR A 186 1.74 3.59 -15.22
CA TYR A 186 2.66 3.76 -16.36
C TYR A 186 2.99 2.44 -17.05
N LEU A 187 3.31 2.47 -18.35
CA LEU A 187 3.46 1.24 -19.14
C LEU A 187 4.63 0.36 -18.71
N LEU A 188 5.79 0.92 -18.39
CA LEU A 188 7.00 0.14 -18.13
C LEU A 188 6.79 -0.98 -17.09
N PRO A 189 6.26 -0.70 -15.89
CA PRO A 189 6.02 -1.77 -14.91
C PRO A 189 4.84 -2.68 -15.26
N GLN A 190 3.96 -2.30 -16.20
CA GLN A 190 2.88 -3.18 -16.66
C GLN A 190 3.37 -4.29 -17.61
N ILE A 191 4.55 -4.15 -18.22
CA ILE A 191 5.06 -5.09 -19.23
C ILE A 191 5.18 -6.51 -18.64
N THR A 192 5.77 -6.65 -17.46
CA THR A 192 5.98 -7.96 -16.80
C THR A 192 4.65 -8.60 -16.40
N SER A 193 3.67 -7.77 -15.98
CA SER A 193 2.34 -8.23 -15.64
C SER A 193 1.39 -8.41 -16.83
N LYS A 194 1.87 -8.22 -18.06
CA LYS A 194 1.09 -8.30 -19.31
C LYS A 194 -0.05 -7.27 -19.40
N GLY A 195 0.10 -6.13 -18.72
CA GLY A 195 -0.82 -5.01 -18.78
C GLY A 195 -1.47 -4.66 -17.43
N PHE A 196 -2.67 -4.11 -17.50
CA PHE A 196 -3.46 -3.64 -16.36
C PHE A 196 -4.65 -4.55 -16.06
N ASP A 197 -4.82 -4.96 -14.81
CA ASP A 197 -5.93 -5.77 -14.31
C ASP A 197 -6.83 -4.91 -13.41
N LYS A 198 -8.08 -4.72 -13.82
CA LYS A 198 -9.03 -3.88 -13.07
C LYS A 198 -9.40 -4.49 -11.71
N GLN A 199 -9.31 -5.80 -11.54
CA GLN A 199 -9.64 -6.47 -10.27
C GLN A 199 -8.51 -6.25 -9.25
N SER A 200 -7.24 -6.36 -9.65
CA SER A 200 -6.08 -5.93 -8.84
C SER A 200 -6.20 -4.47 -8.41
N TYR A 201 -6.46 -3.58 -9.37
CA TYR A 201 -6.60 -2.14 -9.12
C TYR A 201 -7.75 -1.83 -8.15
N ARG A 202 -8.94 -2.40 -8.38
CA ARG A 202 -10.12 -2.13 -7.56
C ARG A 202 -10.01 -2.69 -6.15
N ALA A 203 -9.39 -3.85 -5.97
CA ALA A 203 -9.13 -4.39 -4.63
C ALA A 203 -8.36 -3.39 -3.75
N ILE A 204 -7.34 -2.74 -4.33
CA ILE A 204 -6.53 -1.74 -3.63
C ILE A 204 -7.34 -0.46 -3.37
N VAL A 205 -8.00 0.10 -4.39
CA VAL A 205 -8.77 1.35 -4.26
C VAL A 205 -9.93 1.20 -3.28
N ASP A 206 -10.76 0.17 -3.47
CA ASP A 206 -11.98 -0.02 -2.69
C ASP A 206 -11.62 -0.33 -1.22
N GLY A 207 -10.60 -1.16 -0.98
CA GLY A 207 -10.10 -1.43 0.37
C GLY A 207 -9.44 -0.22 1.03
N ALA A 208 -8.68 0.59 0.29
CA ALA A 208 -8.12 1.84 0.83
C ALA A 208 -9.20 2.87 1.15
N VAL A 209 -10.25 2.98 0.34
CA VAL A 209 -11.41 3.82 0.68
C VAL A 209 -12.10 3.28 1.94
N LEU A 210 -12.29 1.97 2.06
CA LEU A 210 -12.91 1.37 3.25
C LEU A 210 -12.09 1.59 4.52
N SER A 211 -10.75 1.48 4.47
CA SER A 211 -9.88 1.78 5.61
C SER A 211 -10.00 3.26 6.02
N ILE A 212 -10.08 4.18 5.06
CA ILE A 212 -10.35 5.60 5.30
C ILE A 212 -11.74 5.81 5.91
N GLN A 213 -12.78 5.14 5.43
CA GLN A 213 -14.11 5.24 6.01
C GLN A 213 -14.13 4.78 7.47
N ARG A 214 -13.43 3.68 7.79
CA ARG A 214 -13.25 3.18 9.16
C ARG A 214 -12.47 4.17 10.03
N ALA A 215 -11.40 4.75 9.50
CA ALA A 215 -10.61 5.77 10.20
C ALA A 215 -11.39 7.08 10.42
N HIS A 216 -12.17 7.51 9.43
CA HIS A 216 -13.01 8.69 9.53
C HIS A 216 -14.12 8.48 10.56
N SER A 217 -14.74 7.31 10.57
CA SER A 217 -15.80 6.96 11.54
C SER A 217 -15.28 6.82 12.97
N SER A 218 -13.97 6.60 13.15
CA SER A 218 -13.32 6.51 14.47
C SER A 218 -12.69 7.83 14.94
N LEU A 219 -12.94 8.95 14.23
CA LEU A 219 -12.39 10.26 14.59
C LEU A 219 -12.83 10.72 15.99
N GLN A 220 -11.84 10.99 16.84
CA GLN A 220 -12.06 11.45 18.22
C GLN A 220 -10.86 12.26 18.73
N PRO A 221 -11.02 13.12 19.75
CA PRO A 221 -9.89 13.78 20.39
C PRO A 221 -8.91 12.77 21.01
N GLY A 222 -7.63 13.03 20.86
CA GLY A 222 -6.57 12.19 21.40
C GLY A 222 -5.20 12.86 21.37
N THR A 223 -4.19 12.18 21.92
CA THR A 223 -2.80 12.65 21.97
C THR A 223 -1.93 11.76 21.12
N LEU A 224 -0.79 12.31 20.71
CA LEU A 224 0.25 11.61 19.97
C LEU A 224 1.54 11.63 20.78
N THR A 225 2.22 10.48 20.85
CA THR A 225 3.55 10.37 21.48
C THR A 225 4.51 9.73 20.50
N VAL A 226 5.66 10.36 20.28
CA VAL A 226 6.71 9.85 19.40
C VAL A 226 7.88 9.30 20.22
N GLY A 227 8.46 8.20 19.75
CA GLY A 227 9.68 7.64 20.31
C GLY A 227 10.49 6.91 19.25
N SER A 228 11.68 6.47 19.63
CA SER A 228 12.55 5.72 18.75
C SER A 228 13.27 4.60 19.45
N THR A 229 13.55 3.52 18.73
CA THR A 229 14.36 2.39 19.20
C THR A 229 15.28 1.91 18.10
N LYS A 230 16.24 1.04 18.45
CA LYS A 230 17.12 0.39 17.48
C LYS A 230 16.58 -0.99 17.11
N VAL A 231 16.59 -1.28 15.82
CA VAL A 231 16.25 -2.58 15.25
C VAL A 231 17.49 -3.15 14.59
N PHE A 232 18.03 -4.22 15.18
CA PHE A 232 19.22 -4.90 14.68
C PHE A 232 18.87 -6.18 13.93
N GLY A 233 19.78 -6.60 13.03
CA GLY A 233 19.62 -7.84 12.27
C GLY A 233 18.39 -7.91 11.36
N ALA A 234 17.72 -6.79 11.06
CA ALA A 234 16.56 -6.75 10.17
C ALA A 234 16.85 -6.13 8.80
N ASN A 235 18.04 -5.53 8.62
CA ASN A 235 18.49 -4.97 7.36
C ASN A 235 20.03 -4.97 7.22
N ILE A 236 20.51 -5.02 5.97
CA ILE A 236 21.90 -4.75 5.55
C ILE A 236 21.91 -3.83 4.32
N ASN A 237 23.05 -3.22 3.99
CA ASN A 237 23.17 -2.44 2.76
C ASN A 237 23.50 -3.36 1.57
N ARG A 238 22.63 -3.43 0.56
CA ARG A 238 22.83 -4.28 -0.64
C ARG A 238 23.70 -3.64 -1.72
N SER A 239 24.06 -2.38 -1.54
CA SER A 239 24.90 -1.58 -2.44
C SER A 239 25.99 -0.83 -1.65
N LEU A 240 26.62 -1.54 -0.70
CA LEU A 240 27.63 -0.97 0.20
C LEU A 240 28.76 -0.26 -0.55
N TYR A 241 29.20 -0.78 -1.70
CA TYR A 241 30.20 -0.12 -2.54
C TYR A 241 29.77 1.29 -2.99
N ALA A 242 28.49 1.48 -3.34
CA ALA A 242 27.95 2.80 -3.70
C ALA A 242 27.84 3.71 -2.47
N TYR A 243 27.39 3.19 -1.32
CA TYR A 243 27.34 3.95 -0.08
C TYR A 243 28.72 4.52 0.31
N LEU A 244 29.80 3.74 0.11
CA LEU A 244 31.17 4.16 0.43
C LEU A 244 31.68 5.35 -0.41
N ALA A 245 31.03 5.64 -1.55
CA ALA A 245 31.34 6.80 -2.38
C ALA A 245 30.90 8.12 -1.74
N ASN A 246 29.93 8.10 -0.82
CA ASN A 246 29.58 9.29 -0.04
C ASN A 246 30.79 9.77 0.79
N PRO A 247 30.91 11.10 1.03
CA PRO A 247 32.04 11.68 1.75
C PRO A 247 32.32 10.98 3.08
N LYS A 248 33.58 10.62 3.33
CA LYS A 248 33.98 9.92 4.56
C LYS A 248 33.59 10.69 5.82
N SER A 249 33.74 12.02 5.80
CA SER A 249 33.35 12.91 6.91
C SER A 249 31.86 12.82 7.25
N GLU A 250 31.00 12.63 6.25
CA GLU A 250 29.56 12.44 6.45
C GLU A 250 29.27 11.04 6.97
N ARG A 251 29.85 9.99 6.37
CA ARG A 251 29.65 8.60 6.80
C ARG A 251 30.05 8.35 8.25
N THR A 252 31.14 8.96 8.72
CA THR A 252 31.61 8.80 10.11
C THR A 252 30.61 9.33 11.14
N LYS A 253 29.69 10.26 10.79
CA LYS A 253 28.64 10.73 11.70
C LYS A 253 27.69 9.62 12.15
N TYR A 254 27.54 8.56 11.35
CA TYR A 254 26.55 7.50 11.54
C TYR A 254 27.14 6.18 12.04
N ASN A 255 28.46 6.08 12.15
CA ASN A 255 29.12 4.88 12.67
C ASN A 255 29.19 4.98 14.20
N ALA A 256 28.25 4.32 14.87
CA ALA A 256 28.13 4.35 16.33
C ALA A 256 28.76 3.11 17.01
N SER A 257 28.73 1.95 16.35
CA SER A 257 29.30 0.70 16.87
C SER A 257 29.58 -0.30 15.74
N ALA A 258 30.10 -1.49 16.08
CA ALA A 258 30.26 -2.56 15.10
C ALA A 258 28.92 -3.09 14.54
N GLU A 259 27.83 -2.98 15.31
CA GLU A 259 26.49 -3.45 14.93
C GLU A 259 25.64 -2.33 14.29
N ASP A 260 25.93 -1.07 14.63
CA ASP A 260 25.40 0.16 14.01
C ASP A 260 26.54 0.89 13.29
N ASP A 261 27.04 0.28 12.21
CA ASP A 261 28.18 0.77 11.42
C ASP A 261 27.83 1.96 10.51
N GLY A 262 26.55 2.37 10.53
CA GLY A 262 26.00 3.49 9.77
C GLY A 262 25.71 3.17 8.31
N THR A 263 25.94 1.96 7.80
CA THR A 263 25.71 1.63 6.38
C THR A 263 24.23 1.53 6.01
N VAL A 264 23.36 1.28 7.00
CA VAL A 264 21.90 1.39 6.92
C VAL A 264 21.38 2.07 8.18
N GLU A 265 20.15 2.58 8.15
CA GLU A 265 19.52 3.06 9.38
C GLU A 265 19.01 1.91 10.24
N LYS A 266 19.41 1.91 11.51
CA LYS A 266 18.91 0.99 12.54
C LYS A 266 17.80 1.59 13.39
N THR A 267 17.53 2.90 13.27
CA THR A 267 16.52 3.58 14.07
C THR A 267 15.13 3.34 13.49
N LEU A 268 14.23 2.79 14.30
CA LEU A 268 12.79 2.77 14.05
C LEU A 268 12.16 3.92 14.84
N THR A 269 11.39 4.77 14.17
CA THR A 269 10.56 5.81 14.80
C THR A 269 9.13 5.30 14.91
N LEU A 270 8.50 5.45 16.09
CA LEU A 270 7.13 5.03 16.37
C LEU A 270 6.30 6.22 16.85
N LEU A 271 5.11 6.37 16.30
CA LEU A 271 4.08 7.32 16.71
C LEU A 271 2.89 6.55 17.29
N LYS A 272 2.59 6.76 18.57
CA LYS A 272 1.45 6.16 19.28
C LYS A 272 0.25 7.10 19.23
N PHE A 273 -0.93 6.53 18.96
CA PHE A 273 -2.21 7.21 18.98
C PHE A 273 -2.97 6.77 20.24
N GLN A 274 -3.35 7.74 21.07
CA GLN A 274 -4.09 7.48 22.31
C GLN A 274 -5.34 8.35 22.33
N ARG A 275 -6.51 7.75 22.60
CA ARG A 275 -7.75 8.54 22.68
C ARG A 275 -7.88 9.23 24.03
N ALA A 276 -8.44 10.43 24.03
CA ALA A 276 -8.59 11.22 25.25
C ALA A 276 -9.71 10.72 26.18
N SER A 277 -10.73 10.04 25.65
CA SER A 277 -11.93 9.70 26.42
C SER A 277 -11.73 8.60 27.48
N ASP A 278 -10.80 7.68 27.26
CA ASP A 278 -10.50 6.57 28.18
C ASP A 278 -9.00 6.26 28.34
N GLY A 279 -8.12 6.94 27.60
CA GLY A 279 -6.68 6.68 27.64
C GLY A 279 -6.23 5.46 26.84
N LYS A 280 -7.13 4.75 26.16
CA LYS A 280 -6.79 3.56 25.36
C LYS A 280 -6.00 3.94 24.12
N SER A 281 -5.02 3.12 23.80
CA SER A 281 -4.29 3.25 22.55
C SER A 281 -5.13 2.75 21.38
N THR A 282 -5.21 3.52 20.31
CA THR A 282 -5.98 3.17 19.11
C THR A 282 -5.09 2.65 17.99
N GLY A 283 -3.81 3.01 17.97
CA GLY A 283 -2.90 2.50 16.96
C GLY A 283 -1.47 2.99 17.13
N VAL A 284 -0.60 2.43 16.29
CA VAL A 284 0.79 2.85 16.15
C VAL A 284 1.13 2.99 14.67
N LEU A 285 1.97 3.96 14.35
CA LEU A 285 2.56 4.13 13.02
C LEU A 285 4.09 4.19 13.16
N THR A 286 4.80 3.35 12.42
CA THR A 286 6.26 3.24 12.48
C THR A 286 6.92 3.53 11.14
N TRP A 287 8.17 4.02 11.17
CA TRP A 287 9.04 4.18 10.02
C TRP A 287 10.37 3.46 10.26
N PHE A 288 10.69 2.50 9.40
CA PHE A 288 11.95 1.75 9.45
C PHE A 288 12.30 1.19 8.07
N PRO A 289 13.54 1.34 7.55
CA PRO A 289 13.88 0.89 6.21
C PRO A 289 14.30 -0.59 6.18
N THR A 290 13.41 -1.44 5.69
CA THR A 290 13.69 -2.85 5.37
C THR A 290 12.87 -3.24 4.15
N HIS A 291 13.53 -3.51 3.03
CA HIS A 291 12.88 -3.89 1.76
C HIS A 291 11.95 -5.11 1.94
N GLY A 292 10.80 -5.14 1.25
CA GLY A 292 9.85 -6.25 1.30
C GLY A 292 10.21 -7.39 0.33
N THR A 293 11.44 -7.89 0.45
CA THR A 293 12.04 -8.94 -0.40
C THR A 293 12.58 -10.11 0.44
N ALA A 294 11.95 -10.38 1.59
CA ALA A 294 12.33 -11.53 2.41
C ALA A 294 11.68 -12.82 1.88
N MET A 295 10.46 -12.73 1.32
CA MET A 295 9.94 -13.72 0.40
C MET A 295 10.74 -13.63 -0.91
N LEU A 296 11.34 -14.73 -1.35
CA LEU A 296 12.26 -14.75 -2.49
C LEU A 296 11.54 -14.63 -3.83
N GLY A 297 12.25 -14.28 -4.91
CA GLY A 297 11.67 -14.14 -6.26
C GLY A 297 11.04 -15.40 -6.85
N ASN A 298 11.33 -16.58 -6.29
CA ASN A 298 10.67 -17.84 -6.66
C ASN A 298 9.38 -18.14 -5.86
N ASN A 299 9.01 -17.28 -4.90
CA ASN A 299 7.73 -17.34 -4.19
C ASN A 299 6.57 -17.08 -5.16
N THR A 300 5.47 -17.82 -4.96
CA THR A 300 4.22 -17.63 -5.72
C THR A 300 2.99 -17.45 -4.83
N LEU A 301 3.16 -17.30 -3.51
CA LEU A 301 2.07 -17.06 -2.55
C LEU A 301 1.98 -15.59 -2.14
N ILE A 302 0.78 -15.03 -2.17
CA ILE A 302 0.55 -13.64 -1.80
C ILE A 302 0.80 -13.39 -0.31
N SER A 303 1.51 -12.31 0.00
CA SER A 303 1.91 -11.93 1.37
C SER A 303 2.28 -10.45 1.49
N GLY A 304 2.07 -9.86 2.68
CA GLY A 304 2.53 -8.51 3.02
C GLY A 304 4.04 -8.42 3.32
N ASP A 305 4.77 -9.52 3.12
CA ASP A 305 6.19 -9.70 3.43
C ASP A 305 6.51 -9.32 4.90
N ASN A 306 7.76 -8.97 5.20
CA ASN A 306 8.22 -8.80 6.58
C ASN A 306 7.49 -7.67 7.34
N LYS A 307 7.04 -6.61 6.65
CA LYS A 307 6.27 -5.52 7.27
C LYS A 307 4.81 -5.90 7.54
N GLY A 308 4.19 -6.66 6.64
CA GLY A 308 2.87 -7.26 6.88
C GLY A 308 2.90 -8.22 8.06
N VAL A 309 3.95 -9.03 8.19
CA VAL A 309 4.19 -9.86 9.38
C VAL A 309 4.35 -9.01 10.64
N ALA A 310 5.20 -7.98 10.62
CA ALA A 310 5.42 -7.14 11.80
C ALA A 310 4.14 -6.46 12.28
N ALA A 311 3.31 -5.97 11.35
CA ALA A 311 2.01 -5.39 11.66
C ALA A 311 1.03 -6.40 12.26
N ASP A 312 0.91 -7.59 11.67
CA ASP A 312 0.04 -8.66 12.17
C ASP A 312 0.46 -9.13 13.56
N LEU A 313 1.75 -9.36 13.79
CA LEU A 313 2.30 -9.72 15.10
C LEU A 313 2.02 -8.64 16.15
N PHE A 314 2.12 -7.36 15.78
CA PHE A 314 1.83 -6.26 16.70
C PHE A 314 0.34 -6.22 17.05
N GLU A 315 -0.54 -6.26 16.05
CA GLU A 315 -2.00 -6.25 16.23
C GLU A 315 -2.47 -7.44 17.09
N LYS A 316 -1.89 -8.63 16.90
CA LYS A 316 -2.21 -9.85 17.67
C LYS A 316 -1.46 -9.99 18.99
N SER A 317 -0.55 -9.07 19.33
CA SER A 317 0.24 -9.15 20.57
C SER A 317 -0.54 -8.78 21.83
N PHE A 318 -1.71 -8.17 21.69
CA PHE A 318 -2.50 -7.69 22.82
C PHE A 318 -3.46 -8.75 23.35
N SER A 319 -3.60 -8.82 24.68
CA SER A 319 -4.61 -9.62 25.36
C SER A 319 -5.88 -8.79 25.65
N PRO A 320 -7.01 -9.42 26.01
CA PRO A 320 -8.22 -8.69 26.41
C PRO A 320 -8.04 -7.79 27.64
N GLU A 321 -7.00 -8.01 28.44
CA GLU A 321 -6.66 -7.21 29.62
C GLU A 321 -5.81 -5.97 29.29
N ASP A 322 -5.23 -5.87 28.09
CA ASP A 322 -4.41 -4.74 27.68
C ASP A 322 -5.24 -3.46 27.46
N ASP A 323 -4.62 -2.31 27.75
CA ASP A 323 -5.25 -0.99 27.60
C ASP A 323 -5.24 -0.48 26.14
N VAL A 324 -5.84 -1.29 25.26
CA VAL A 324 -6.01 -0.98 23.84
C VAL A 324 -7.47 -0.91 23.43
N ALA A 325 -7.72 -0.08 22.44
CA ALA A 325 -9.02 0.03 21.80
C ALA A 325 -9.31 -1.20 20.95
N GLU A 326 -10.58 -1.61 20.90
CA GLU A 326 -11.06 -2.49 19.85
C GLU A 326 -10.76 -1.86 18.48
N GLY A 327 -10.32 -2.68 17.52
CA GLY A 327 -9.92 -2.19 16.20
C GLY A 327 -8.56 -1.49 16.18
N PHE A 328 -7.66 -1.81 17.12
CA PHE A 328 -6.28 -1.31 17.12
C PHE A 328 -5.60 -1.55 15.76
N VAL A 329 -4.87 -0.54 15.24
CA VAL A 329 -4.18 -0.62 13.95
C VAL A 329 -2.68 -0.39 14.12
N ALA A 330 -1.86 -1.30 13.57
CA ALA A 330 -0.40 -1.17 13.57
C ALA A 330 0.15 -0.95 12.14
N GLY A 331 0.58 0.27 11.83
CA GLY A 331 1.17 0.62 10.55
C GLY A 331 2.70 0.48 10.58
N PHE A 332 3.26 -0.41 9.78
CA PHE A 332 4.70 -0.51 9.56
C PHE A 332 5.07 0.11 8.22
N SER A 333 5.32 1.42 8.20
CA SER A 333 5.75 2.12 6.99
C SER A 333 7.19 1.79 6.65
N GLN A 334 7.51 1.88 5.36
CA GLN A 334 8.89 2.06 4.93
C GLN A 334 9.43 3.43 5.32
N ALA A 335 10.75 3.53 5.31
CA ALA A 335 11.49 4.78 5.37
C ALA A 335 12.32 4.96 4.08
N ASN A 336 13.56 5.40 4.18
CA ASN A 336 14.54 5.44 3.10
C ASN A 336 15.10 4.03 2.82
N VAL A 337 14.34 3.23 2.05
CA VAL A 337 14.56 1.79 1.88
C VAL A 337 15.42 1.40 0.66
N GLY A 338 15.85 2.36 -0.17
CA GLY A 338 16.37 2.08 -1.51
C GLY A 338 17.56 1.12 -1.58
N ASP A 339 18.50 1.19 -0.64
CA ASP A 339 19.70 0.34 -0.62
C ASP A 339 19.70 -0.65 0.56
N THR A 340 18.55 -0.86 1.20
CA THR A 340 18.42 -1.83 2.29
C THR A 340 17.95 -3.18 1.78
N SER A 341 18.35 -4.26 2.43
CA SER A 341 17.89 -5.62 2.15
C SER A 341 17.55 -6.35 3.47
N PRO A 342 16.46 -7.14 3.53
CA PRO A 342 16.13 -8.00 4.68
C PRO A 342 17.01 -9.27 4.74
N ASN A 343 17.77 -9.56 3.69
CA ASN A 343 18.55 -10.78 3.56
C ASN A 343 19.92 -10.63 4.24
N VAL A 344 19.88 -10.61 5.57
CA VAL A 344 20.97 -10.14 6.43
C VAL A 344 22.23 -11.01 6.50
N LEU A 345 22.27 -12.18 5.84
CA LEU A 345 23.46 -13.02 5.77
C LEU A 345 24.36 -12.71 4.55
N GLY A 346 24.04 -11.63 3.82
CA GLY A 346 24.85 -11.14 2.70
C GLY A 346 24.57 -11.88 1.38
N ALA A 347 25.26 -11.43 0.33
CA ALA A 347 25.12 -11.94 -1.02
C ALA A 347 26.16 -13.02 -1.33
N TRP A 348 25.70 -14.17 -1.80
CA TRP A 348 26.51 -15.34 -2.05
C TRP A 348 26.20 -15.95 -3.41
N CYS A 349 27.20 -16.57 -4.00
CA CYS A 349 27.05 -17.36 -5.20
C CYS A 349 26.34 -18.69 -4.90
N GLU A 350 25.31 -18.99 -5.68
CA GLU A 350 24.58 -20.26 -5.70
C GLU A 350 25.07 -21.19 -6.82
N ASP A 351 26.21 -20.88 -7.42
CA ASP A 351 26.93 -21.76 -8.35
C ASP A 351 27.69 -22.88 -7.59
N GLU A 352 28.30 -23.80 -8.34
CA GLU A 352 29.04 -24.93 -7.76
C GLU A 352 30.29 -24.51 -6.96
N ILE A 353 30.82 -23.31 -7.22
CA ILE A 353 32.02 -22.78 -6.57
C ILE A 353 31.66 -22.15 -5.22
N GLY A 354 30.50 -21.49 -5.14
CA GLY A 354 30.06 -20.74 -3.98
C GLY A 354 30.95 -19.51 -3.72
N GLY A 355 30.94 -19.04 -2.47
CA GLY A 355 31.66 -17.83 -2.06
C GLY A 355 30.78 -16.58 -2.06
N GLU A 356 31.30 -15.50 -1.49
CA GLU A 356 30.62 -14.20 -1.49
C GLU A 356 30.62 -13.61 -2.90
N CYS A 357 29.54 -12.92 -3.27
CA CYS A 357 29.52 -12.20 -4.53
C CYS A 357 30.58 -11.11 -4.56
N SER A 358 31.00 -10.70 -5.78
CA SER A 358 31.88 -9.56 -5.95
C SER A 358 31.28 -8.30 -5.31
N PHE A 359 32.12 -7.59 -4.54
CA PHE A 359 31.70 -6.45 -3.74
C PHE A 359 31.21 -5.29 -4.60
N GLU A 360 31.90 -5.03 -5.72
CA GLU A 360 31.64 -3.91 -6.61
C GLU A 360 30.46 -4.17 -7.54
N ASN A 361 30.37 -5.39 -8.11
CA ASN A 361 29.51 -5.67 -9.26
C ASN A 361 28.37 -6.64 -8.96
N SER A 362 28.38 -7.30 -7.78
CA SER A 362 27.42 -8.35 -7.40
C SER A 362 27.34 -9.48 -8.43
N THR A 363 28.51 -9.99 -8.78
CA THR A 363 28.69 -11.09 -9.73
C THR A 363 29.36 -12.28 -9.07
N CYS A 364 29.22 -13.44 -9.70
CA CYS A 364 29.93 -14.66 -9.34
C CYS A 364 31.23 -14.82 -10.14
N SER A 365 31.88 -15.96 -9.97
CA SER A 365 33.17 -16.29 -10.58
C SER A 365 33.16 -16.26 -12.10
N ASP A 366 31.98 -16.45 -12.71
CA ASP A 366 31.73 -16.36 -14.16
C ASP A 366 31.53 -14.92 -14.67
N GLY A 367 31.59 -13.93 -13.77
CA GLY A 367 31.37 -12.52 -14.08
C GLY A 367 29.90 -12.13 -14.23
N LYS A 368 28.95 -13.00 -13.87
CA LYS A 368 27.51 -12.78 -14.05
C LYS A 368 26.77 -12.62 -12.73
N SER A 369 25.62 -11.93 -12.75
CA SER A 369 24.84 -11.58 -11.56
C SER A 369 23.80 -12.64 -11.17
N GLN A 370 23.40 -13.53 -12.10
CA GLN A 370 22.26 -14.44 -11.94
C GLN A 370 22.38 -15.41 -10.77
N TYR A 371 23.59 -15.82 -10.41
CA TYR A 371 23.81 -16.72 -9.28
C TYR A 371 24.13 -15.97 -7.99
N CYS A 372 24.20 -14.64 -8.02
CA CYS A 372 24.46 -13.84 -6.83
C CYS A 372 23.14 -13.54 -6.09
N HIS A 373 22.89 -14.28 -5.01
CA HIS A 373 21.67 -14.15 -4.21
C HIS A 373 21.97 -13.78 -2.76
N ALA A 374 21.20 -12.84 -2.23
CA ALA A 374 21.22 -12.48 -0.82
C ALA A 374 20.48 -13.53 0.02
N ARG A 375 21.03 -13.86 1.20
CA ARG A 375 20.51 -14.92 2.07
C ARG A 375 19.84 -14.36 3.31
N GLY A 376 18.58 -14.73 3.53
CA GLY A 376 17.86 -14.48 4.79
C GLY A 376 18.32 -15.39 5.94
N PRO A 377 17.90 -15.12 7.19
CA PRO A 377 18.29 -15.90 8.37
C PRO A 377 18.05 -17.41 8.26
N PHE A 378 17.02 -17.80 7.49
CA PHE A 378 16.59 -19.18 7.29
C PHE A 378 16.73 -19.64 5.83
N PHE A 379 17.74 -19.16 5.10
CA PHE A 379 17.93 -19.46 3.66
C PHE A 379 18.04 -20.95 3.32
N ARG A 380 18.35 -21.82 4.29
CA ARG A 380 18.42 -23.27 4.09
C ARG A 380 17.05 -23.95 4.15
N THR A 381 16.04 -23.27 4.70
CA THR A 381 14.66 -23.76 4.72
C THR A 381 14.08 -23.66 3.30
N LYS A 382 13.49 -24.75 2.82
CA LYS A 382 12.95 -24.85 1.46
C LYS A 382 11.51 -24.36 1.41
N ASP A 383 11.32 -23.08 1.67
CA ASP A 383 9.99 -22.45 1.79
C ASP A 383 9.89 -21.12 1.02
N ASN A 384 10.78 -20.90 0.05
CA ASN A 384 10.83 -19.69 -0.78
C ASN A 384 10.95 -18.38 0.03
N GLY A 385 11.63 -18.45 1.19
CA GLY A 385 11.91 -17.28 2.03
C GLY A 385 10.91 -17.07 3.16
N ALA A 386 9.84 -17.85 3.23
CA ALA A 386 8.78 -17.76 4.23
C ALA A 386 9.31 -17.66 5.68
N SER A 387 10.19 -18.56 6.11
CA SER A 387 10.75 -18.54 7.46
C SER A 387 11.61 -17.30 7.70
N SER A 388 12.41 -16.89 6.70
CA SER A 388 13.21 -15.67 6.77
C SER A 388 12.33 -14.43 6.87
N CYS A 389 11.26 -14.37 6.08
CA CYS A 389 10.28 -13.30 6.10
C CYS A 389 9.63 -13.14 7.47
N PHE A 390 9.16 -14.24 8.07
CA PHE A 390 8.55 -14.21 9.39
C PHE A 390 9.52 -13.70 10.45
N GLU A 391 10.76 -14.18 10.43
CA GLU A 391 11.82 -13.76 11.35
C GLU A 391 12.19 -12.28 11.21
N ILE A 392 12.33 -11.77 10.00
CA ILE A 392 12.62 -10.34 9.77
C ILE A 392 11.44 -9.47 10.22
N GLY A 393 10.21 -9.93 10.04
CA GLY A 393 9.03 -9.25 10.59
C GLY A 393 9.04 -9.22 12.11
N LYS A 394 9.36 -10.35 12.75
CA LYS A 394 9.53 -10.47 14.21
C LYS A 394 10.61 -9.52 14.75
N ARG A 395 11.76 -9.41 14.07
CA ARG A 395 12.86 -8.50 14.45
C ARG A 395 12.46 -7.02 14.41
N GLN A 396 11.49 -6.64 13.57
CA GLN A 396 10.91 -5.30 13.57
C GLN A 396 9.85 -5.13 14.67
N PHE A 397 8.97 -6.13 14.82
CA PHE A 397 7.89 -6.13 15.81
C PHE A 397 8.40 -6.04 17.25
N GLN A 398 9.37 -6.87 17.64
CA GLN A 398 9.76 -7.00 19.05
C GLN A 398 10.31 -5.69 19.66
N PRO A 399 11.26 -4.98 19.03
CA PRO A 399 11.72 -3.69 19.56
C PRO A 399 10.63 -2.62 19.51
N ALA A 400 9.77 -2.61 18.48
CA ALA A 400 8.66 -1.67 18.39
C ALA A 400 7.65 -1.88 19.52
N ARG A 401 7.35 -3.15 19.87
CA ARG A 401 6.48 -3.50 21.00
C ARG A 401 7.09 -3.07 22.33
N ALA A 402 8.37 -3.40 22.54
CA ALA A 402 9.09 -3.00 23.75
C ALA A 402 9.14 -1.46 23.91
N LEU A 403 9.30 -0.72 22.80
CA LEU A 403 9.21 0.74 22.80
C LEU A 403 7.80 1.23 23.17
N TYR A 404 6.76 0.62 22.59
CA TYR A 404 5.36 0.96 22.90
C TYR A 404 5.06 0.83 24.40
N ASP A 405 5.54 -0.24 25.05
CA ASP A 405 5.28 -0.54 26.46
C ASP A 405 5.85 0.52 27.43
N VAL A 406 6.88 1.26 27.02
CA VAL A 406 7.53 2.31 27.83
C VAL A 406 7.28 3.73 27.30
N LEU A 407 6.48 3.87 26.24
CA LEU A 407 6.35 5.14 25.52
C LEU A 407 5.66 6.24 26.35
N ASP A 408 4.76 5.86 27.25
CA ASP A 408 4.09 6.84 28.13
C ASP A 408 5.04 7.40 29.20
N GLN A 409 6.18 6.74 29.45
CA GLN A 409 7.19 7.14 30.43
C GLN A 409 8.34 7.89 29.76
N ASN A 410 8.79 7.39 28.61
CA ASN A 410 10.04 7.82 27.95
C ASN A 410 9.83 8.46 26.57
N GLY A 411 8.60 8.44 26.05
CA GLY A 411 8.27 9.05 24.76
C GLY A 411 8.22 10.56 24.85
N THR A 412 8.30 11.21 23.69
CA THR A 412 8.13 12.66 23.55
C THR A 412 6.69 12.94 23.11
N PRO A 413 5.86 13.60 23.93
CA PRO A 413 4.54 14.03 23.50
C PRO A 413 4.64 15.00 22.31
N VAL A 414 3.77 14.83 21.32
CA VAL A 414 3.71 15.75 20.18
C VAL A 414 2.99 17.03 20.64
N THR A 415 3.66 18.17 20.50
CA THR A 415 3.22 19.47 21.01
C THR A 415 2.98 20.47 19.88
N GLY A 416 2.08 21.42 20.11
CA GLY A 416 1.65 22.43 19.15
C GLY A 416 0.41 21.97 18.39
N SER A 417 -0.67 22.74 18.47
CA SER A 417 -1.99 22.30 17.98
C SER A 417 -2.12 22.24 16.45
N SER A 418 -1.14 22.77 15.70
CA SER A 418 -1.24 22.89 14.25
C SER A 418 -1.00 21.58 13.53
N VAL A 419 -1.97 21.21 12.69
CA VAL A 419 -1.83 20.19 11.66
C VAL A 419 -1.81 20.89 10.31
N LYS A 420 -0.84 20.56 9.45
CA LYS A 420 -0.70 21.17 8.12
C LYS A 420 -0.21 20.15 7.12
N SER A 421 -0.49 20.40 5.85
CA SER A 421 0.10 19.66 4.74
C SER A 421 0.22 20.55 3.52
N PHE A 422 1.15 20.21 2.63
CA PHE A 422 1.16 20.75 1.29
C PHE A 422 1.36 19.65 0.26
N HIS A 423 0.95 19.93 -0.97
CA HIS A 423 1.21 19.11 -2.14
C HIS A 423 1.36 19.99 -3.37
N THR A 424 2.23 19.57 -4.29
CA THR A 424 2.24 20.01 -5.68
C THR A 424 2.73 18.85 -6.55
N PHE A 425 2.39 18.87 -7.83
CA PHE A 425 3.09 18.11 -8.84
C PHE A 425 4.30 18.90 -9.36
N GLN A 426 5.37 18.19 -9.69
CA GLN A 426 6.54 18.76 -10.36
C GLN A 426 6.87 17.94 -11.61
N ASP A 427 7.07 18.63 -12.74
CA ASP A 427 7.69 18.03 -13.92
C ASP A 427 9.22 18.00 -13.75
N MET A 428 9.77 16.80 -13.62
CA MET A 428 11.19 16.53 -13.41
C MET A 428 11.96 16.37 -14.73
N SER A 429 11.33 16.54 -15.89
CA SER A 429 12.01 16.34 -17.17
C SER A 429 13.04 17.42 -17.50
N ASN A 430 12.95 18.61 -16.91
CA ASN A 430 13.93 19.69 -17.10
C ASN A 430 13.83 20.73 -15.97
N PHE A 431 13.61 20.29 -14.73
CA PHE A 431 13.51 21.20 -13.59
C PHE A 431 14.89 21.78 -13.26
N SER A 432 15.00 23.11 -13.36
CA SER A 432 16.22 23.87 -13.10
C SER A 432 16.18 24.54 -11.73
N PHE A 433 17.25 24.39 -10.94
CA PHE A 433 17.31 24.92 -9.58
C PHE A 433 18.76 25.17 -9.14
N PRO A 434 18.97 26.07 -8.16
CA PRO A 434 20.31 26.31 -7.61
C PRO A 434 20.71 25.23 -6.61
N LEU A 435 21.98 24.82 -6.66
CA LEU A 435 22.65 24.08 -5.60
C LEU A 435 23.07 25.02 -4.46
N ALA A 436 23.47 24.46 -3.32
CA ALA A 436 23.94 25.23 -2.15
C ALA A 436 25.13 26.15 -2.45
N ASN A 437 25.95 25.84 -3.46
CA ASN A 437 27.07 26.66 -3.92
C ASN A 437 26.67 27.77 -4.91
N GLY A 438 25.37 27.92 -5.22
CA GLY A 438 24.84 28.90 -6.16
C GLY A 438 24.88 28.51 -7.64
N SER A 439 25.52 27.39 -7.99
CA SER A 439 25.48 26.88 -9.37
C SER A 439 24.09 26.32 -9.71
N TYR A 440 23.63 26.55 -10.94
CA TYR A 440 22.36 26.00 -11.42
C TYR A 440 22.59 24.65 -12.09
N VAL A 441 21.70 23.71 -11.77
CA VAL A 441 21.66 22.38 -12.37
C VAL A 441 20.25 22.06 -12.81
N ASN A 442 20.12 21.07 -13.70
CA ASN A 442 18.84 20.59 -14.18
C ASN A 442 18.70 19.09 -13.91
N THR A 443 17.47 18.67 -13.69
CA THR A 443 17.04 17.27 -13.82
C THR A 443 16.88 16.89 -15.30
N CYS A 444 16.72 15.59 -15.56
CA CYS A 444 16.62 15.01 -16.89
C CYS A 444 15.27 14.32 -17.10
N PRO A 445 14.78 14.21 -18.35
CA PRO A 445 13.69 13.28 -18.68
C PRO A 445 14.06 11.87 -18.21
N ALA A 446 13.07 11.12 -17.73
CA ALA A 446 13.29 9.82 -17.11
C ALA A 446 14.11 8.84 -17.99
N ALA A 447 15.14 8.21 -17.44
CA ALA A 447 15.86 7.14 -18.11
C ALA A 447 16.46 6.13 -17.12
N LEU A 448 16.55 4.87 -17.55
CA LEU A 448 17.12 3.77 -16.78
C LEU A 448 18.46 3.33 -17.38
N GLY A 449 19.44 3.08 -16.51
CA GLY A 449 20.77 2.66 -16.90
C GLY A 449 20.89 1.16 -17.18
N TYR A 450 22.03 0.71 -17.70
CA TYR A 450 22.27 -0.73 -17.93
C TYR A 450 22.14 -1.58 -16.65
N SER A 451 22.67 -1.09 -15.52
CA SER A 451 22.57 -1.82 -14.26
C SER A 451 21.14 -1.91 -13.67
N PHE A 452 20.14 -1.23 -14.24
CA PHE A 452 18.74 -1.54 -13.93
C PHE A 452 18.39 -2.98 -14.35
N ALA A 453 18.89 -3.45 -15.49
CA ALA A 453 18.61 -4.81 -15.95
C ALA A 453 19.44 -5.89 -15.21
N ALA A 454 20.42 -5.49 -14.39
CA ALA A 454 21.20 -6.39 -13.56
C ALA A 454 20.47 -6.84 -12.28
N GLY A 455 19.36 -6.18 -11.93
CA GLY A 455 18.67 -6.42 -10.67
C GLY A 455 19.56 -6.17 -9.45
N THR A 456 19.22 -6.78 -8.33
CA THR A 456 20.01 -6.74 -7.09
C THR A 456 20.31 -8.14 -6.59
N SER A 457 21.10 -8.30 -5.52
CA SER A 457 21.24 -9.62 -4.89
C SER A 457 19.94 -10.14 -4.27
N ASP A 458 18.94 -9.30 -3.97
CA ASP A 458 17.63 -9.77 -3.50
C ASP A 458 16.77 -10.40 -4.61
N GLY A 459 17.09 -10.07 -5.86
CA GLY A 459 16.39 -10.48 -7.06
C GLY A 459 17.25 -10.13 -8.27
N PRO A 460 18.19 -11.01 -8.66
CA PRO A 460 19.13 -10.71 -9.72
C PRO A 460 18.41 -10.65 -11.07
N GLY A 461 18.95 -9.81 -11.93
CA GLY A 461 18.49 -9.65 -13.30
C GLY A 461 18.85 -10.85 -14.18
N ALA A 462 18.64 -10.69 -15.48
CA ALA A 462 18.94 -11.72 -16.47
C ALA A 462 20.11 -11.30 -17.37
N PHE A 463 20.58 -12.23 -18.21
CA PHE A 463 21.60 -12.00 -19.24
C PHE A 463 22.97 -11.56 -18.71
N ASP A 464 23.69 -10.70 -19.42
CA ASP A 464 25.05 -10.29 -19.12
C ASP A 464 25.13 -8.90 -18.48
N PHE A 465 24.04 -8.44 -17.85
CA PHE A 465 24.00 -7.19 -17.11
C PHE A 465 24.61 -7.34 -15.71
N THR A 466 25.51 -6.43 -15.37
CA THR A 466 26.15 -6.35 -14.04
C THR A 466 25.83 -5.01 -13.38
N GLN A 467 25.94 -4.96 -12.05
CA GLN A 467 25.91 -3.68 -11.34
C GLN A 467 27.27 -2.98 -11.47
N ASN A 468 27.31 -1.68 -11.13
CA ASN A 468 28.52 -0.85 -11.17
C ASN A 468 29.11 -0.79 -12.60
N ASP A 469 28.27 -0.37 -13.54
CA ASP A 469 28.63 -0.30 -14.97
C ASP A 469 28.54 1.15 -15.49
N PRO A 470 29.38 2.09 -15.01
CA PRO A 470 29.33 3.48 -15.43
C PRO A 470 30.00 3.69 -16.81
N ASN A 471 29.58 4.75 -17.51
CA ASN A 471 30.09 5.19 -18.81
C ASN A 471 29.79 4.25 -19.99
N ALA A 472 30.55 3.16 -20.15
CA ALA A 472 30.49 2.26 -21.29
C ALA A 472 30.15 0.85 -20.80
N PRO A 473 28.98 0.31 -21.15
CA PRO A 473 28.48 -0.89 -20.51
C PRO A 473 29.26 -2.14 -20.94
N ASN A 474 29.50 -3.04 -20.00
CA ASN A 474 30.14 -4.33 -20.24
C ASN A 474 29.21 -5.35 -20.92
N ALA A 475 27.90 -5.13 -20.84
CA ALA A 475 26.91 -5.99 -21.47
C ALA A 475 27.04 -6.00 -23.01
N SER A 476 26.57 -7.09 -23.63
CA SER A 476 26.66 -7.32 -25.07
C SER A 476 26.15 -6.13 -25.88
N PRO A 477 26.88 -5.72 -26.94
CA PRO A 477 26.44 -4.65 -27.83
C PRO A 477 25.05 -4.86 -28.45
N VAL A 478 24.51 -6.09 -28.42
CA VAL A 478 23.13 -6.39 -28.87
C VAL A 478 22.09 -5.57 -28.10
N TRP A 479 22.32 -5.29 -26.81
CA TRP A 479 21.38 -4.53 -25.98
C TRP A 479 21.28 -3.07 -26.40
N ARG A 480 22.34 -2.52 -27.01
CA ARG A 480 22.29 -1.19 -27.63
C ARG A 480 21.39 -1.18 -28.87
N VAL A 481 21.36 -2.28 -29.62
CA VAL A 481 20.46 -2.43 -30.77
C VAL A 481 19.02 -2.58 -30.29
N VAL A 482 18.78 -3.45 -29.30
CA VAL A 482 17.43 -3.69 -28.74
C VAL A 482 16.84 -2.41 -28.13
N SER A 483 17.63 -1.69 -27.32
CA SER A 483 17.21 -0.40 -26.77
C SER A 483 16.99 0.65 -27.86
N GLY A 484 17.87 0.72 -28.85
CA GLY A 484 17.74 1.63 -30.01
C GLY A 484 16.47 1.39 -30.83
N LEU A 485 15.95 0.15 -30.88
CA LEU A 485 14.66 -0.16 -31.51
C LEU A 485 13.46 0.41 -30.75
N ILE A 486 13.60 0.68 -29.44
CA ILE A 486 12.60 1.38 -28.64
C ILE A 486 12.75 2.89 -28.86
N LYS A 487 13.92 3.43 -28.51
CA LYS A 487 14.31 4.83 -28.71
C LYS A 487 15.81 4.98 -28.49
N GLU A 488 16.52 5.53 -29.48
CA GLU A 488 17.93 5.89 -29.31
C GLU A 488 18.07 7.16 -28.44
N PRO A 489 18.88 7.13 -27.36
CA PRO A 489 19.08 8.31 -26.52
C PRO A 489 19.76 9.45 -27.27
N SER A 490 19.22 10.66 -27.15
CA SER A 490 19.85 11.85 -27.74
C SER A 490 21.17 12.20 -27.05
N GLU A 491 22.05 12.93 -27.74
CA GLU A 491 23.30 13.41 -27.12
C GLU A 491 23.06 14.35 -25.92
N HIS A 492 21.94 15.07 -25.91
CA HIS A 492 21.53 15.85 -24.74
C HIS A 492 21.17 14.93 -23.57
N GLN A 493 20.37 13.90 -23.81
CA GLN A 493 19.94 12.94 -22.81
C GLN A 493 21.14 12.19 -22.20
N LYS A 494 22.07 11.73 -23.04
CA LYS A 494 23.33 11.09 -22.58
C LYS A 494 24.17 12.03 -21.70
N ARG A 495 24.31 13.31 -22.07
CA ARG A 495 25.04 14.29 -21.26
C ARG A 495 24.33 14.61 -19.94
N CYS A 496 23.01 14.72 -19.95
CA CYS A 496 22.24 15.00 -18.76
C CYS A 496 22.35 13.85 -17.74
N HIS A 497 22.30 12.61 -18.22
CA HIS A 497 22.37 11.42 -17.38
C HIS A 497 23.77 10.96 -17.02
N PHE A 498 24.82 11.53 -17.62
CA PHE A 498 26.21 11.12 -17.37
C PHE A 498 26.51 11.03 -15.85
N PRO A 499 27.17 9.95 -15.35
CA PRO A 499 27.83 8.87 -16.09
C PRO A 499 26.95 7.65 -16.42
N LYS A 500 25.63 7.70 -16.24
CA LYS A 500 24.73 6.56 -16.54
C LYS A 500 24.75 6.22 -18.04
N PRO A 501 25.13 4.99 -18.43
CA PRO A 501 24.84 4.50 -19.76
C PRO A 501 23.35 4.16 -19.85
N ILE A 502 22.60 4.88 -20.67
CA ILE A 502 21.15 4.71 -20.80
C ILE A 502 20.84 3.40 -21.53
N LEU A 503 20.09 2.51 -20.88
CA LEU A 503 19.49 1.32 -21.48
C LEU A 503 18.08 1.61 -21.99
N LEU A 504 17.26 2.31 -21.20
CA LEU A 504 15.88 2.64 -21.56
C LEU A 504 15.67 4.16 -21.46
N ASP A 505 15.57 4.83 -22.62
CA ASP A 505 15.27 6.26 -22.71
C ASP A 505 13.76 6.50 -22.81
N VAL A 506 13.08 6.38 -21.66
CA VAL A 506 11.62 6.22 -21.58
C VAL A 506 10.86 7.51 -21.24
N GLY A 507 11.56 8.53 -20.76
CA GLY A 507 10.95 9.79 -20.31
C GLY A 507 10.37 10.65 -21.42
N GLU A 508 10.79 10.44 -22.67
CA GLU A 508 10.25 11.17 -23.83
C GLU A 508 9.36 10.28 -24.72
N ILE A 509 8.99 9.09 -24.25
CA ILE A 509 8.11 8.15 -24.98
C ILE A 509 6.66 8.33 -24.52
N THR A 510 5.79 8.68 -25.46
CA THR A 510 4.35 8.96 -25.20
C THR A 510 3.40 7.94 -25.81
N SER A 511 3.89 7.00 -26.61
CA SER A 511 3.08 5.97 -27.27
C SER A 511 3.38 4.57 -26.72
N PRO A 512 2.37 3.72 -26.47
CA PRO A 512 0.92 3.97 -26.57
C PRO A 512 0.36 4.90 -25.48
N TYR A 513 1.12 5.10 -24.40
CA TYR A 513 1.00 6.13 -23.36
C TYR A 513 2.36 6.24 -22.66
N LEU A 514 2.53 7.14 -21.68
CA LEU A 514 3.80 7.33 -20.98
C LEU A 514 4.31 6.03 -20.34
N TRP A 515 5.60 5.76 -20.52
CA TRP A 515 6.25 4.56 -19.97
C TRP A 515 6.67 4.73 -18.51
N THR A 516 7.00 5.96 -18.10
CA THR A 516 7.42 6.33 -16.74
C THR A 516 6.89 7.72 -16.39
N PRO A 517 6.80 8.09 -15.09
CA PRO A 517 6.45 9.44 -14.69
C PRO A 517 7.61 10.42 -14.93
N ASN A 518 7.36 11.54 -15.60
CA ASN A 518 8.15 12.77 -15.43
C ASN A 518 7.50 13.72 -14.42
N VAL A 519 6.17 13.68 -14.32
CA VAL A 519 5.41 14.47 -13.36
C VAL A 519 5.22 13.65 -12.10
N VAL A 520 5.78 14.11 -10.98
CA VAL A 520 5.78 13.42 -9.69
C VAL A 520 5.20 14.27 -8.58
N ASP A 521 4.80 13.60 -7.51
CA ASP A 521 4.29 14.23 -6.30
C ASP A 521 5.41 14.80 -5.42
N VAL A 522 5.19 16.01 -4.90
CA VAL A 522 5.96 16.59 -3.80
C VAL A 522 4.97 16.89 -2.68
N GLN A 523 5.08 16.17 -1.55
CA GLN A 523 4.17 16.29 -0.43
C GLN A 523 4.90 16.17 0.91
N VAL A 524 4.49 17.01 1.87
CA VAL A 524 4.92 16.93 3.26
C VAL A 524 3.72 17.14 4.16
N LEU A 525 3.65 16.34 5.22
CA LEU A 525 2.62 16.42 6.27
C LEU A 525 3.27 16.87 7.57
N ARG A 526 2.52 17.58 8.41
CA ARG A 526 2.99 18.06 9.71
C ARG A 526 1.89 17.98 10.77
N VAL A 527 2.27 17.51 11.95
CA VAL A 527 1.48 17.63 13.19
C VAL A 527 2.40 18.03 14.32
N GLY A 528 2.13 19.17 14.95
CA GLY A 528 3.00 19.68 16.01
C GLY A 528 4.44 19.82 15.54
N GLN A 529 5.38 19.15 16.21
CA GLN A 529 6.79 19.10 15.81
C GLN A 529 7.17 17.95 14.86
N LEU A 530 6.26 17.02 14.57
CA LEU A 530 6.49 15.92 13.64
C LEU A 530 6.27 16.37 12.19
N VAL A 531 7.26 16.13 11.33
CA VAL A 531 7.24 16.40 9.89
C VAL A 531 7.47 15.10 9.12
N ILE A 532 6.56 14.78 8.20
CA ILE A 532 6.56 13.53 7.42
C ILE A 532 6.81 13.88 5.95
N ILE A 533 7.99 13.53 5.45
CA ILE A 533 8.33 13.61 4.02
C ILE A 533 7.67 12.42 3.32
N VAL A 534 6.87 12.70 2.28
CA VAL A 534 6.21 11.66 1.48
C VAL A 534 7.01 11.48 0.18
N SER A 535 7.87 10.47 0.15
CA SER A 535 8.82 10.23 -0.94
C SER A 535 8.19 9.44 -2.08
N PRO A 536 8.17 9.94 -3.33
CA PRO A 536 7.67 9.20 -4.50
C PRO A 536 8.60 8.06 -4.97
N GLY A 537 9.83 8.02 -4.46
CA GLY A 537 10.79 6.99 -4.81
C GLY A 537 11.46 6.34 -3.60
N GLU A 538 12.25 5.32 -3.90
CA GLU A 538 13.10 4.57 -3.01
C GLU A 538 14.37 5.38 -2.69
N ALA A 539 14.31 6.25 -1.68
CA ALA A 539 15.50 6.95 -1.22
C ALA A 539 16.51 5.98 -0.62
N THR A 540 17.77 6.04 -1.05
CA THR A 540 18.88 5.32 -0.41
C THR A 540 19.10 5.83 1.01
N THR A 541 19.88 5.08 1.80
CA THR A 541 20.20 5.40 3.19
C THR A 541 20.71 6.83 3.32
N MET A 542 21.73 7.22 2.54
CA MET A 542 22.30 8.58 2.64
C MET A 542 21.38 9.64 2.03
N SER A 543 20.63 9.31 0.97
CA SER A 543 19.62 10.21 0.40
C SER A 543 18.56 10.60 1.42
N GLY A 544 18.04 9.62 2.15
CA GLY A 544 17.06 9.85 3.23
C GLY A 544 17.64 10.68 4.37
N ARG A 545 18.89 10.44 4.76
CA ARG A 545 19.57 11.24 5.80
C ARG A 545 19.69 12.71 5.40
N ARG A 546 20.23 12.99 4.22
CA ARG A 546 20.39 14.36 3.70
C ARG A 546 19.04 15.07 3.57
N TRP A 547 18.00 14.37 3.11
CA TRP A 547 16.68 14.96 2.97
C TRP A 547 16.04 15.27 4.33
N LYS A 548 16.13 14.34 5.30
CA LYS A 548 15.64 14.56 6.67
C LYS A 548 16.40 15.70 7.36
N GLU A 549 17.74 15.75 7.28
CA GLU A 549 18.58 16.81 7.86
C GLU A 549 18.22 18.19 7.26
N ALA A 550 18.07 18.28 5.94
CA ALA A 550 17.69 19.53 5.29
C ALA A 550 16.29 20.04 5.71
N VAL A 551 15.31 19.13 5.81
CA VAL A 551 13.95 19.48 6.27
C VAL A 551 13.94 19.84 7.75
N HIS A 552 14.70 19.12 8.57
CA HIS A 552 14.88 19.40 9.99
C HIS A 552 15.39 20.83 10.19
N ASP A 553 16.52 21.17 9.59
CA ASP A 553 17.17 22.46 9.75
C ASP A 553 16.29 23.61 9.26
N SER A 554 15.61 23.41 8.13
CA SER A 554 14.68 24.40 7.61
C SER A 554 13.45 24.55 8.48
N ALA A 555 12.86 23.46 8.98
CA ALA A 555 11.72 23.50 9.90
C ALA A 555 12.06 24.21 11.22
N ALA A 556 13.26 23.95 11.76
CA ALA A 556 13.77 24.64 12.94
C ALA A 556 13.98 26.14 12.67
N SER A 557 14.60 26.50 11.53
CA SER A 557 14.84 27.90 11.16
C SER A 557 13.56 28.71 10.95
N LEU A 558 12.50 28.05 10.45
CA LEU A 558 11.18 28.64 10.27
C LEU A 558 10.34 28.64 11.56
N ALA A 559 10.88 28.09 12.65
CA ALA A 559 10.20 27.87 13.91
C ALA A 559 8.81 27.23 13.73
N LEU A 560 8.71 26.24 12.82
CA LEU A 560 7.42 25.64 12.49
C LEU A 560 6.75 25.13 13.77
N SER A 561 7.50 24.41 14.60
CA SER A 561 7.10 23.82 15.89
C SER A 561 7.15 24.79 17.07
N GLY A 562 7.50 26.06 16.85
CA GLY A 562 7.97 26.97 17.89
C GLY A 562 9.50 26.97 18.03
N SER A 563 10.07 28.03 18.60
CA SER A 563 11.53 28.23 18.64
C SER A 563 12.28 27.30 19.59
N ASP A 564 11.58 26.75 20.60
CA ASP A 564 12.17 25.91 21.65
C ASP A 564 11.87 24.41 21.48
N VAL A 565 11.22 24.02 20.37
CA VAL A 565 10.81 22.62 20.11
C VAL A 565 11.51 22.08 18.88
N ASP A 566 12.35 21.07 19.08
CA ASP A 566 13.11 20.42 18.03
C ASP A 566 12.19 19.64 17.06
N PRO A 567 12.29 19.84 15.73
CA PRO A 567 11.51 19.07 14.76
C PRO A 567 11.86 17.59 14.77
N VAL A 568 10.85 16.72 14.70
CA VAL A 568 11.05 15.29 14.44
C VAL A 568 10.75 15.02 12.98
N VAL A 569 11.74 14.62 12.19
CA VAL A 569 11.56 14.40 10.74
C VAL A 569 11.65 12.92 10.40
N VAL A 570 10.58 12.41 9.78
CA VAL A 570 10.53 11.07 9.21
C VAL A 570 10.33 11.16 7.70
N ILE A 571 10.74 10.11 6.99
CA ILE A 571 10.51 9.93 5.56
C ILE A 571 9.73 8.64 5.37
N GLY A 572 8.70 8.66 4.53
CA GLY A 572 7.91 7.50 4.16
C GLY A 572 7.77 7.39 2.66
N GLY A 573 8.09 6.23 2.09
CA GLY A 573 8.00 5.98 0.65
C GLY A 573 8.37 4.55 0.30
N PRO A 574 8.06 4.10 -0.94
CA PRO A 574 7.52 4.92 -2.03
C PRO A 574 6.04 5.21 -1.88
N ALA A 575 5.69 6.43 -2.23
CA ALA A 575 4.36 6.96 -2.01
C ALA A 575 3.84 7.72 -3.22
N ASN A 576 2.51 7.77 -3.36
CA ASN A 576 1.78 8.58 -4.33
C ASN A 576 2.05 8.29 -5.80
N SER A 577 3.24 8.54 -6.32
CA SER A 577 3.67 8.21 -7.69
C SER A 577 4.96 7.40 -7.59
N TYR A 578 5.00 6.18 -8.14
CA TYR A 578 6.21 5.37 -8.08
C TYR A 578 7.26 5.84 -9.10
N ALA A 579 8.32 6.47 -8.60
CA ALA A 579 9.39 7.09 -9.40
C ALA A 579 10.75 6.36 -9.29
N HIS A 580 10.73 5.04 -9.07
CA HIS A 580 11.92 4.21 -8.86
C HIS A 580 12.82 4.76 -7.73
N TYR A 581 14.14 4.90 -7.95
CA TYR A 581 15.11 5.13 -6.88
C TYR A 581 15.56 6.59 -6.79
N ILE A 582 16.07 6.97 -5.62
CA ILE A 582 16.67 8.28 -5.36
C ILE A 582 18.01 8.02 -4.67
N ALA A 583 19.09 8.06 -5.45
CA ALA A 583 20.47 7.98 -4.97
C ALA A 583 21.09 9.36 -4.74
N THR A 584 22.13 9.44 -3.91
CA THR A 584 22.96 10.66 -3.83
C THR A 584 23.74 10.85 -5.14
N PRO A 585 24.20 12.06 -5.49
CA PRO A 585 25.07 12.25 -6.65
C PRO A 585 26.31 11.34 -6.64
N GLU A 586 26.85 11.05 -5.45
CA GLU A 586 28.00 10.18 -5.24
C GLU A 586 27.67 8.71 -5.52
N GLU A 587 26.57 8.20 -4.97
CA GLU A 587 26.08 6.84 -5.23
C GLU A 587 25.64 6.66 -6.69
N TYR A 588 25.00 7.69 -7.27
CA TYR A 588 24.63 7.73 -8.68
C TYR A 588 25.85 7.57 -9.59
N GLY A 589 26.98 8.20 -9.24
CA GLY A 589 28.21 8.11 -10.00
C GLY A 589 28.77 6.69 -10.13
N ILE A 590 28.43 5.79 -9.20
CA ILE A 590 28.86 4.38 -9.20
C ILE A 590 28.03 3.53 -10.17
N GLN A 591 26.76 3.88 -10.41
CA GLN A 591 25.86 3.11 -11.28
C GLN A 591 25.71 1.64 -10.86
N ARG A 592 25.54 1.38 -9.56
CA ARG A 592 24.83 0.17 -9.10
C ARG A 592 23.33 0.27 -9.41
N TYR A 593 22.55 -0.75 -9.07
CA TYR A 593 21.13 -0.83 -9.43
C TYR A 593 20.34 0.44 -9.07
N GLU A 594 20.52 0.97 -7.86
CA GLU A 594 19.82 2.16 -7.36
C GLU A 594 20.21 3.43 -8.14
N GLY A 595 21.51 3.60 -8.45
CA GLY A 595 22.01 4.71 -9.26
C GLY A 595 21.54 4.65 -10.71
N ALA A 596 21.51 3.46 -11.30
CA ALA A 596 20.97 3.23 -12.65
C ALA A 596 19.45 3.42 -12.72
N SER A 597 18.76 3.20 -11.60
CA SER A 597 17.30 3.34 -11.46
C SER A 597 16.86 4.71 -10.94
N THR A 598 17.79 5.65 -10.76
CA THR A 598 17.48 7.03 -10.39
C THR A 598 17.04 7.81 -11.63
N LEU A 599 15.72 7.97 -11.82
CA LEU A 599 15.12 8.33 -13.11
C LEU A 599 15.57 9.68 -13.68
N TYR A 600 15.78 10.71 -12.86
CA TYR A 600 15.91 12.10 -13.34
C TYR A 600 17.36 12.61 -13.36
N GLY A 601 18.32 11.69 -13.40
CA GLY A 601 19.75 12.01 -13.47
C GLY A 601 20.42 12.24 -12.11
N PRO A 602 21.68 12.72 -12.10
CA PRO A 602 22.52 12.78 -10.90
C PRO A 602 21.99 13.73 -9.81
N TYR A 603 21.19 14.73 -10.18
CA TYR A 603 20.68 15.75 -9.25
C TYR A 603 19.25 15.46 -8.75
N THR A 604 18.75 14.24 -8.93
CA THR A 604 17.39 13.84 -8.51
C THR A 604 17.14 14.11 -7.03
N LEU A 605 18.05 13.70 -6.14
CA LEU A 605 17.93 13.97 -4.70
C LEU A 605 17.90 15.48 -4.41
N ASN A 606 18.81 16.24 -5.01
CA ASN A 606 18.92 17.68 -4.78
C ASN A 606 17.65 18.42 -5.22
N ALA A 607 17.04 17.99 -6.32
CA ALA A 607 15.78 18.54 -6.81
C ALA A 607 14.65 18.31 -5.79
N TYR A 608 14.51 17.08 -5.26
CA TYR A 608 13.51 16.79 -4.25
C TYR A 608 13.71 17.59 -2.96
N ILE A 609 14.95 17.73 -2.48
CA ILE A 609 15.27 18.58 -1.33
C ILE A 609 14.87 20.03 -1.64
N ASN A 610 15.30 20.58 -2.78
CA ASN A 610 15.00 21.97 -3.16
C ASN A 610 13.50 22.25 -3.21
N LEU A 611 12.72 21.38 -3.86
CA LEU A 611 11.26 21.50 -3.95
C LEU A 611 10.62 21.43 -2.56
N THR A 612 11.06 20.49 -1.73
CA THR A 612 10.55 20.33 -0.36
C THR A 612 10.77 21.59 0.45
N LEU A 613 11.98 22.14 0.44
CA LEU A 613 12.32 23.36 1.19
C LEU A 613 11.60 24.59 0.66
N THR A 614 11.41 24.68 -0.66
CA THR A 614 10.69 25.80 -1.32
C THR A 614 9.26 25.92 -0.80
N TYR A 615 8.57 24.79 -0.58
CA TYR A 615 7.17 24.79 -0.14
C TYR A 615 6.99 24.59 1.36
N LEU A 616 8.06 24.29 2.11
CA LEU A 616 8.02 24.09 3.56
C LEU A 616 7.34 25.23 4.36
N PRO A 617 7.46 26.52 3.99
CA PRO A 617 6.75 27.60 4.67
C PRO A 617 5.22 27.46 4.69
N HIS A 618 4.61 26.69 3.76
CA HIS A 618 3.17 26.40 3.78
C HIS A 618 2.74 25.52 4.97
N LEU A 619 3.69 24.92 5.70
CA LEU A 619 3.42 24.17 6.93
C LEU A 619 3.41 25.07 8.18
N SER A 620 3.59 26.38 8.04
CA SER A 620 3.50 27.32 9.16
C SER A 620 2.08 27.36 9.74
N PRO A 621 1.89 27.50 11.06
CA PRO A 621 0.57 27.66 11.69
C PRO A 621 -0.26 28.82 11.10
N SER A 622 0.43 29.90 10.71
CA SER A 622 -0.18 31.10 10.13
C SER A 622 -0.43 31.00 8.63
N ALA A 623 0.05 29.95 7.96
CA ALA A 623 -0.17 29.76 6.53
C ALA A 623 -1.67 29.61 6.23
N ARG A 624 -2.12 30.31 5.17
CA ARG A 624 -3.50 30.28 4.67
C ARG A 624 -3.59 29.87 3.21
N THR A 625 -2.45 29.78 2.52
CA THR A 625 -2.34 29.42 1.11
C THR A 625 -1.71 28.04 0.97
N LYS A 626 -2.02 27.37 -0.13
CA LYS A 626 -1.37 26.13 -0.57
C LYS A 626 -0.50 26.44 -1.79
N PRO A 627 0.54 25.63 -2.09
CA PRO A 627 1.25 25.73 -3.36
C PRO A 627 0.29 25.64 -4.56
N ALA A 628 0.72 26.18 -5.70
CA ALA A 628 0.03 25.90 -6.95
C ALA A 628 0.07 24.37 -7.22
N PRO A 629 -0.97 23.75 -7.80
CA PRO A 629 -1.03 22.30 -7.97
C PRO A 629 0.06 21.68 -8.87
N GLY A 630 0.72 22.49 -9.71
CA GLY A 630 1.63 21.99 -10.75
C GLY A 630 0.90 21.30 -11.92
N PRO A 631 1.65 20.74 -12.89
CA PRO A 631 1.06 20.00 -13.99
C PRO A 631 0.47 18.66 -13.50
N ALA A 632 -0.75 18.32 -13.90
CA ALA A 632 -1.35 17.04 -13.49
C ALA A 632 -0.73 15.86 -14.26
N PRO A 633 -0.35 14.76 -13.60
CA PRO A 633 0.08 13.54 -14.28
C PRO A 633 -1.11 12.87 -14.98
N PRO A 634 -0.90 12.12 -16.08
CA PRO A 634 -1.99 11.44 -16.76
C PRO A 634 -2.57 10.31 -15.91
N ASN A 635 -3.89 10.13 -16.00
CA ASN A 635 -4.57 8.94 -15.49
C ASN A 635 -4.77 7.94 -16.64
N ASN A 636 -4.06 6.81 -16.59
CA ASN A 636 -4.10 5.80 -17.65
C ASN A 636 -5.05 4.64 -17.37
N VAL A 637 -5.74 4.59 -16.22
CA VAL A 637 -6.59 3.45 -15.79
C VAL A 637 -7.56 2.97 -16.86
N ASN A 638 -8.17 3.89 -17.62
CA ASN A 638 -9.16 3.57 -18.65
C ASN A 638 -8.60 3.38 -20.07
N ARG A 639 -7.29 3.57 -20.27
CA ARG A 639 -6.61 3.41 -21.56
C ARG A 639 -5.43 2.43 -21.53
N SER A 640 -5.06 1.92 -20.36
CA SER A 640 -4.00 0.93 -20.23
C SER A 640 -4.33 -0.33 -21.01
N LEU A 641 -3.32 -0.89 -21.67
CA LEU A 641 -3.44 -2.15 -22.37
C LEU A 641 -3.54 -3.30 -21.37
N SER A 642 -4.27 -4.35 -21.74
CA SER A 642 -4.35 -5.57 -20.94
C SER A 642 -4.39 -6.80 -21.84
N PHE A 643 -3.43 -7.69 -21.64
CA PHE A 643 -3.34 -9.01 -22.28
C PHE A 643 -3.52 -10.12 -21.23
N ILE A 644 -4.08 -9.77 -20.08
CA ILE A 644 -4.36 -10.67 -18.97
C ILE A 644 -5.67 -11.37 -19.27
N THR A 645 -5.62 -12.69 -19.46
CA THR A 645 -6.82 -13.49 -19.68
C THR A 645 -7.66 -13.52 -18.39
N GLY A 646 -8.96 -13.22 -18.50
CA GLY A 646 -9.90 -13.42 -17.40
C GLY A 646 -10.25 -14.90 -17.20
N VAL A 647 -10.98 -15.23 -16.13
CA VAL A 647 -11.54 -16.58 -15.95
C VAL A 647 -12.59 -16.82 -17.02
N ILE A 648 -12.40 -17.83 -17.88
CA ILE A 648 -13.37 -18.19 -18.92
C ILE A 648 -14.54 -18.97 -18.30
N TYR A 649 -14.22 -20.11 -17.69
CA TYR A 649 -15.13 -20.95 -16.92
C TYR A 649 -14.29 -21.87 -15.99
N ASP A 650 -14.93 -22.45 -14.99
CA ASP A 650 -14.39 -23.53 -14.17
C ASP A 650 -15.09 -24.83 -14.52
N GLY A 651 -14.32 -25.92 -14.57
CA GLY A 651 -14.83 -27.28 -14.71
C GLY A 651 -14.51 -28.10 -13.47
N LYS A 652 -15.11 -29.29 -13.39
CA LYS A 652 -14.88 -30.26 -12.32
C LYS A 652 -14.78 -31.66 -12.92
N PRO A 653 -14.04 -32.59 -12.28
CA PRO A 653 -14.02 -33.98 -12.73
C PRO A 653 -15.42 -34.60 -12.80
N LEU A 654 -15.60 -35.57 -13.70
CA LEU A 654 -16.86 -36.30 -13.81
C LEU A 654 -17.27 -36.90 -12.47
N PHE A 655 -18.56 -36.78 -12.12
CA PHE A 655 -19.15 -37.27 -10.88
C PHE A 655 -18.60 -36.65 -9.58
N LYS A 656 -17.88 -35.53 -9.67
CA LYS A 656 -17.45 -34.73 -8.51
C LYS A 656 -18.21 -33.40 -8.44
N SER A 657 -18.12 -32.74 -7.30
CA SER A 657 -18.60 -31.38 -7.05
C SER A 657 -17.46 -30.47 -6.60
N TYR A 658 -17.63 -29.16 -6.79
CA TYR A 658 -16.71 -28.18 -6.21
C TYR A 658 -16.80 -28.28 -4.68
N GLY A 659 -15.66 -28.20 -4.00
CA GLY A 659 -15.58 -28.38 -2.55
C GLY A 659 -15.50 -29.84 -2.10
N ASP A 660 -15.65 -30.82 -2.99
CA ASP A 660 -15.40 -32.23 -2.65
C ASP A 660 -13.93 -32.42 -2.23
N VAL A 661 -13.72 -33.19 -1.16
CA VAL A 661 -12.37 -33.60 -0.75
C VAL A 661 -11.79 -34.59 -1.76
N LYS A 662 -10.60 -34.29 -2.28
CA LYS A 662 -9.81 -35.17 -3.14
C LYS A 662 -8.82 -35.99 -2.31
N GLU A 663 -8.09 -35.34 -1.42
CA GLU A 663 -7.17 -35.97 -0.47
C GLU A 663 -7.48 -35.41 0.92
N ASP A 664 -7.90 -36.30 1.83
CA ASP A 664 -8.36 -35.92 3.16
C ASP A 664 -7.23 -35.93 4.20
N ILE A 665 -7.54 -35.36 5.35
CA ILE A 665 -6.72 -35.32 6.56
C ILE A 665 -6.54 -36.70 7.22
N LYS A 666 -5.46 -36.84 7.99
CA LYS A 666 -5.26 -37.99 8.91
C LYS A 666 -6.05 -37.78 10.19
N ALA A 667 -6.39 -38.87 10.88
CA ALA A 667 -7.16 -38.79 12.14
C ALA A 667 -6.45 -38.04 13.27
N SER A 668 -5.11 -37.97 13.28
CA SER A 668 -4.35 -37.32 14.35
C SER A 668 -3.02 -36.73 13.87
N TYR A 669 -2.63 -35.62 14.48
CA TYR A 669 -1.35 -34.94 14.25
C TYR A 669 -0.74 -34.48 15.57
N SER A 670 0.59 -34.47 15.69
CA SER A 670 1.27 -33.77 16.79
C SER A 670 1.36 -32.27 16.49
N THR A 671 1.36 -31.43 17.52
CA THR A 671 1.68 -29.99 17.39
C THR A 671 3.02 -29.78 16.68
N GLY A 672 3.12 -28.74 15.85
CA GLY A 672 4.29 -28.50 14.98
C GLY A 672 4.25 -29.23 13.63
N SER A 673 3.24 -30.07 13.38
CA SER A 673 3.05 -30.76 12.09
C SER A 673 2.32 -29.87 11.08
N ALA A 674 2.52 -30.16 9.79
CA ALA A 674 1.67 -29.61 8.73
C ALA A 674 0.43 -30.50 8.50
N VAL A 675 -0.76 -29.93 8.68
CA VAL A 675 -2.04 -30.56 8.33
C VAL A 675 -2.42 -30.14 6.92
N LYS A 676 -2.76 -31.09 6.05
CA LYS A 676 -3.02 -30.83 4.62
C LYS A 676 -4.31 -31.48 4.18
N VAL A 677 -5.10 -30.76 3.39
CA VAL A 677 -6.30 -31.27 2.72
C VAL A 677 -6.36 -30.68 1.32
N THR A 678 -6.74 -31.50 0.33
CA THR A 678 -6.92 -31.06 -1.05
C THR A 678 -8.39 -31.19 -1.46
N PHE A 679 -8.94 -30.11 -2.00
CA PHE A 679 -10.31 -30.02 -2.50
C PHE A 679 -10.34 -29.88 -4.04
N ILE A 680 -11.45 -30.31 -4.64
CA ILE A 680 -11.81 -29.91 -6.01
C ILE A 680 -12.13 -28.40 -5.98
N GLY A 681 -11.31 -27.62 -6.69
CA GLY A 681 -11.32 -26.17 -6.62
C GLY A 681 -11.98 -25.48 -7.81
N ALA A 682 -12.09 -24.16 -7.69
CA ALA A 682 -12.37 -23.22 -8.76
C ALA A 682 -11.37 -22.05 -8.68
N ASN A 683 -11.28 -21.23 -9.72
CA ASN A 683 -10.34 -20.12 -9.80
C ASN A 683 -10.67 -19.01 -8.77
N PRO A 684 -9.76 -18.68 -7.83
CA PRO A 684 -9.96 -17.62 -6.83
C PRO A 684 -10.24 -16.23 -7.41
N ARG A 685 -9.96 -15.98 -8.69
CA ARG A 685 -10.29 -14.70 -9.36
C ARG A 685 -11.78 -14.49 -9.59
N ASN A 686 -12.62 -15.51 -9.43
CA ASN A 686 -14.07 -15.33 -9.49
C ASN A 686 -14.59 -14.45 -8.34
N ASN A 687 -13.95 -14.53 -7.18
CA ASN A 687 -14.28 -13.73 -6.02
C ASN A 687 -13.05 -13.61 -5.13
N LEU A 688 -12.56 -12.38 -4.93
CA LEU A 688 -11.38 -12.11 -4.09
C LEU A 688 -11.63 -12.38 -2.60
N ARG A 689 -12.91 -12.53 -2.22
CA ARG A 689 -13.35 -12.73 -0.84
C ARG A 689 -12.78 -11.67 0.11
N LEU A 690 -12.77 -10.40 -0.35
CA LEU A 690 -12.35 -9.25 0.45
C LEU A 690 -13.21 -9.17 1.72
N GLU A 691 -12.56 -8.93 2.86
CA GLU A 691 -13.21 -8.93 4.20
C GLU A 691 -13.83 -10.29 4.59
N GLN A 692 -13.45 -11.36 3.89
CA GLN A 692 -13.86 -12.73 4.14
C GLN A 692 -12.60 -13.63 4.12
N THR A 693 -12.78 -14.92 3.85
CA THR A 693 -11.67 -15.87 3.80
C THR A 693 -11.89 -16.97 2.76
N PHE A 694 -10.81 -17.48 2.16
CA PHE A 694 -10.78 -18.67 1.33
C PHE A 694 -10.69 -19.96 2.13
N ALA A 695 -10.08 -19.92 3.32
CA ALA A 695 -9.84 -21.11 4.13
C ALA A 695 -9.94 -20.79 5.62
N ALA A 696 -10.45 -21.73 6.40
CA ALA A 696 -10.53 -21.58 7.85
C ALA A 696 -10.23 -22.89 8.56
N VAL A 697 -9.69 -22.78 9.77
CA VAL A 697 -9.59 -23.89 10.73
C VAL A 697 -10.65 -23.68 11.78
N GLU A 698 -11.44 -24.71 12.04
CA GLU A 698 -12.44 -24.70 13.09
C GLU A 698 -12.07 -25.73 14.15
N LYS A 699 -12.20 -25.35 15.42
CA LYS A 699 -12.05 -26.22 16.59
C LYS A 699 -13.42 -26.59 17.12
N LEU A 700 -13.61 -27.85 17.50
CA LEU A 700 -14.80 -28.29 18.22
C LEU A 700 -14.73 -27.80 19.67
N ASP A 701 -15.73 -27.04 20.08
CA ASP A 701 -15.89 -26.66 21.48
C ASP A 701 -16.46 -27.84 22.27
N SER A 702 -15.73 -28.27 23.30
CA SER A 702 -16.09 -29.40 24.15
C SER A 702 -17.31 -29.15 25.04
N GLU A 703 -17.66 -27.89 25.30
CA GLU A 703 -18.77 -27.53 26.19
C GLU A 703 -20.12 -27.54 25.48
N ASP A 704 -20.20 -26.99 24.26
CA ASP A 704 -21.46 -26.85 23.51
C ASP A 704 -21.55 -27.71 22.24
N GLY A 705 -20.46 -28.37 21.83
CA GLY A 705 -20.40 -29.23 20.64
C GLY A 705 -20.42 -28.46 19.31
N ASN A 706 -20.23 -27.13 19.33
CA ASN A 706 -20.21 -26.31 18.14
C ASN A 706 -18.79 -26.13 17.58
N TRP A 707 -18.70 -25.95 16.27
CA TRP A 707 -17.45 -25.62 15.59
C TRP A 707 -17.19 -24.10 15.64
N LYS A 708 -16.05 -23.70 16.20
CA LYS A 708 -15.62 -22.30 16.27
C LYS A 708 -14.40 -22.08 15.41
N ARG A 709 -14.44 -21.05 14.56
CA ARG A 709 -13.28 -20.64 13.76
C ARG A 709 -12.17 -20.15 14.71
N VAL A 710 -10.98 -20.71 14.56
CA VAL A 710 -9.80 -20.35 15.34
C VAL A 710 -8.66 -19.81 14.48
N ARG A 711 -8.69 -20.06 13.17
CA ARG A 711 -7.77 -19.49 12.17
C ARG A 711 -8.48 -19.23 10.86
N ASP A 712 -7.97 -18.29 10.10
CA ASP A 712 -8.34 -18.08 8.70
C ASP A 712 -7.14 -17.65 7.84
N ASP A 713 -7.38 -17.37 6.55
CA ASP A 713 -6.33 -17.00 5.59
C ASP A 713 -5.66 -15.63 5.85
N SER A 714 -6.01 -14.95 6.94
CA SER A 714 -5.22 -13.83 7.49
C SER A 714 -4.06 -14.29 8.39
N ASP A 715 -4.12 -15.52 8.89
CA ASP A 715 -3.08 -16.11 9.75
C ASP A 715 -1.94 -16.69 8.91
N TRP A 716 -0.71 -16.28 9.25
CA TRP A 716 0.52 -16.71 8.55
C TRP A 716 0.69 -18.22 8.43
N SER A 717 0.18 -18.98 9.41
CA SER A 717 0.27 -20.43 9.49
C SER A 717 -0.76 -21.18 8.63
N LEU A 718 -1.78 -20.49 8.09
CA LEU A 718 -2.78 -21.09 7.22
C LEU A 718 -2.54 -20.70 5.75
N VAL A 719 -1.96 -21.63 4.99
CA VAL A 719 -1.59 -21.42 3.60
C VAL A 719 -2.67 -21.98 2.67
N PHE A 720 -3.13 -21.14 1.74
CA PHE A 720 -4.05 -21.50 0.68
C PHE A 720 -3.30 -21.62 -0.64
N ASN A 721 -3.25 -22.83 -1.21
CA ASN A 721 -2.61 -23.08 -2.50
C ASN A 721 -3.67 -23.45 -3.54
N TRP A 722 -3.55 -22.89 -4.74
CA TRP A 722 -4.40 -23.20 -5.87
C TRP A 722 -3.55 -23.68 -7.05
N LYS A 723 -4.05 -24.70 -7.75
CA LYS A 723 -3.37 -25.28 -8.91
C LYS A 723 -4.36 -25.54 -10.02
N LYS A 724 -4.12 -24.94 -11.20
CA LYS A 724 -4.80 -25.35 -12.43
C LYS A 724 -4.34 -26.75 -12.84
N ILE A 725 -5.29 -27.65 -13.10
CA ILE A 725 -5.04 -29.02 -13.54
C ILE A 725 -5.21 -29.16 -15.06
N SER A 726 -6.24 -28.51 -15.63
CA SER A 726 -6.46 -28.52 -17.08
C SER A 726 -6.98 -27.18 -17.55
N GLU A 727 -6.25 -26.54 -18.48
CA GLU A 727 -6.69 -25.32 -19.17
C GLU A 727 -7.95 -25.60 -20.00
N VAL A 728 -7.95 -26.71 -20.75
CA VAL A 728 -9.03 -27.06 -21.68
C VAL A 728 -10.31 -27.43 -20.94
N LEU A 729 -10.21 -28.20 -19.86
CA LEU A 729 -11.36 -28.63 -19.06
C LEU A 729 -11.72 -27.66 -17.92
N GLY A 730 -10.93 -26.60 -17.72
CA GLY A 730 -11.13 -25.62 -16.64
C GLY A 730 -11.01 -26.21 -15.23
N THR A 731 -10.40 -27.38 -15.04
CA THR A 731 -10.33 -28.03 -13.73
C THR A 731 -9.18 -27.49 -12.89
N SER A 732 -9.41 -27.36 -11.57
CA SER A 732 -8.40 -26.90 -10.61
C SER A 732 -8.55 -27.60 -9.26
N GLU A 733 -7.50 -27.52 -8.45
CA GLU A 733 -7.45 -28.07 -7.09
C GLU A 733 -6.98 -26.99 -6.11
N VAL A 734 -7.46 -27.08 -4.88
CA VAL A 734 -7.03 -26.23 -3.76
C VAL A 734 -6.46 -27.10 -2.66
N GLU A 735 -5.21 -26.87 -2.29
CA GLU A 735 -4.58 -27.46 -1.11
C GLU A 735 -4.53 -26.42 0.01
N VAL A 736 -5.21 -26.70 1.13
CA VAL A 736 -5.10 -25.90 2.35
C VAL A 736 -4.12 -26.58 3.29
N VAL A 737 -3.11 -25.83 3.73
CA VAL A 737 -2.06 -26.31 4.64
C VAL A 737 -2.08 -25.49 5.91
N TRP A 738 -2.27 -26.14 7.05
CA TRP A 738 -2.09 -25.52 8.36
C TRP A 738 -0.76 -25.96 8.98
N GLU A 739 0.18 -25.03 9.06
CA GLU A 739 1.47 -25.18 9.75
C GLU A 739 1.24 -24.97 11.26
N THR A 740 0.88 -26.03 11.98
CA THR A 740 0.43 -25.92 13.38
C THR A 740 1.52 -25.33 14.28
N GLU A 741 1.16 -24.33 15.09
CA GLU A 741 2.09 -23.72 16.03
C GLU A 741 2.34 -24.65 17.24
N GLU A 742 3.49 -24.53 17.90
CA GLU A 742 3.81 -25.37 19.08
C GLU A 742 2.88 -25.11 20.27
N TRP A 743 2.31 -23.89 20.37
CA TRP A 743 1.40 -23.47 21.44
C TRP A 743 -0.09 -23.65 21.09
N VAL A 744 -0.41 -24.28 19.96
CA VAL A 744 -1.80 -24.53 19.59
C VAL A 744 -2.48 -25.42 20.64
N GLU A 745 -3.73 -25.12 20.97
CA GLU A 745 -4.49 -25.93 21.91
C GLU A 745 -4.77 -27.32 21.33
N LYS A 746 -4.65 -28.36 22.15
CA LYS A 746 -5.03 -29.71 21.76
C LYS A 746 -6.55 -29.81 21.65
N GLY A 747 -7.04 -30.66 20.77
CA GLY A 747 -8.49 -30.80 20.55
C GLY A 747 -8.83 -31.36 19.17
N GLU A 748 -10.12 -31.36 18.87
CA GLU A 748 -10.64 -31.81 17.58
C GLU A 748 -10.85 -30.62 16.64
N TYR A 749 -10.40 -30.77 15.39
CA TYR A 749 -10.32 -29.72 14.39
C TYR A 749 -10.86 -30.20 13.04
N ARG A 750 -11.27 -29.25 12.19
CA ARG A 750 -11.55 -29.46 10.76
C ARG A 750 -11.14 -28.25 9.94
N ILE A 751 -10.94 -28.45 8.64
CA ILE A 751 -10.58 -27.41 7.69
C ILE A 751 -11.77 -27.13 6.76
N LYS A 752 -12.06 -25.84 6.55
CA LYS A 752 -13.06 -25.33 5.63
C LYS A 752 -12.39 -24.69 4.42
N TYR A 753 -12.97 -24.89 3.24
CA TYR A 753 -12.64 -24.19 2.00
C TYR A 753 -13.87 -23.45 1.50
N TYR A 754 -13.72 -22.17 1.14
CA TYR A 754 -14.77 -21.34 0.55
C TYR A 754 -14.34 -20.90 -0.84
N GLY A 755 -15.14 -21.23 -1.86
CA GLY A 755 -14.82 -20.93 -3.25
C GLY A 755 -16.02 -20.45 -4.05
N ASP A 756 -15.73 -19.92 -5.23
CA ASP A 756 -16.73 -19.40 -6.17
C ASP A 756 -16.38 -19.95 -7.56
N SER A 757 -17.32 -20.65 -8.20
CA SER A 757 -17.11 -21.25 -9.53
C SER A 757 -17.87 -20.49 -10.61
N LYS A 758 -17.25 -20.35 -11.78
CA LYS A 758 -17.83 -19.70 -12.95
C LYS A 758 -18.30 -20.72 -13.98
N SER A 759 -19.60 -20.71 -14.28
CA SER A 759 -20.17 -21.53 -15.34
C SER A 759 -19.79 -21.02 -16.74
N VAL A 760 -19.97 -21.85 -17.78
CA VAL A 760 -19.76 -21.46 -19.19
C VAL A 760 -20.62 -20.24 -19.60
N GLY A 761 -21.79 -20.05 -18.97
CA GLY A 761 -22.65 -18.87 -19.17
C GLY A 761 -22.21 -17.61 -18.39
N GLY A 762 -21.11 -17.69 -17.64
CA GLY A 762 -20.53 -16.58 -16.88
C GLY A 762 -21.10 -16.38 -15.47
N ALA A 763 -22.14 -17.11 -15.07
CA ALA A 763 -22.68 -17.03 -13.71
C ALA A 763 -21.68 -17.59 -12.68
N ILE A 764 -21.47 -16.86 -11.59
CA ILE A 764 -20.58 -17.21 -10.49
C ILE A 764 -21.42 -17.73 -9.31
N THR A 765 -21.09 -18.91 -8.78
CA THR A 765 -21.81 -19.55 -7.66
C THR A 765 -20.85 -19.94 -6.55
N ALA A 766 -21.16 -19.51 -5.33
CA ALA A 766 -20.40 -19.87 -4.14
C ALA A 766 -20.64 -21.34 -3.76
N PHE A 767 -19.61 -21.98 -3.20
CA PHE A 767 -19.66 -23.32 -2.64
C PHE A 767 -18.70 -23.43 -1.44
N GLU A 768 -18.85 -24.49 -0.66
CA GLU A 768 -17.96 -24.79 0.46
C GLU A 768 -17.49 -26.24 0.42
N GLY A 769 -16.27 -26.47 0.89
CA GLY A 769 -15.70 -27.77 1.19
C GLY A 769 -15.40 -27.90 2.68
N THR A 770 -15.52 -29.10 3.23
CA THR A 770 -15.19 -29.40 4.63
C THR A 770 -14.41 -30.72 4.66
N SER A 771 -13.25 -30.72 5.32
CA SER A 771 -12.45 -31.93 5.53
C SER A 771 -13.13 -32.90 6.50
N GLY A 772 -12.58 -34.11 6.66
CA GLY A 772 -12.80 -34.91 7.86
C GLY A 772 -12.34 -34.18 9.14
N THR A 773 -12.64 -34.74 10.31
CA THR A 773 -12.15 -34.23 11.60
C THR A 773 -10.84 -34.90 12.00
N PHE A 774 -9.96 -34.14 12.67
CA PHE A 774 -8.69 -34.65 13.20
C PHE A 774 -8.42 -34.14 14.61
N THR A 775 -7.65 -34.90 15.37
CA THR A 775 -7.21 -34.51 16.71
C THR A 775 -5.78 -34.01 16.69
N LEU A 776 -5.52 -32.85 17.31
CA LEU A 776 -4.17 -32.42 17.67
C LEU A 776 -3.81 -32.96 19.06
N VAL A 777 -2.71 -33.72 19.14
CA VAL A 777 -2.24 -34.45 20.33
C VAL A 777 -0.92 -33.95 20.89
#